data_AF-A0AAU4AMF6-F1
#
_entry.id   AF-A0AAU4AMF6-F1
#
_cell.length_a   1.000
_cell.length_b   1.000
_cell.length_c   1.000
_cell.angle_alpha   90.00
_cell.angle_beta   90.00
_cell.angle_gamma   90.00
#
_symmetry.space_group_name_H-M   'P 1'
#
loop_
_entity.id
_entity.type
_entity.pdbx_description
1 polymer ?
#
loop_
_entity_poly.entity_id
_entity_poly.type
_entity_poly.pdbx_seq_one_letter_code
_entity_poly.pdbx_strand_id
1 'polypeptide(L)'
;MSGTARDAGHASGLLAAALADAGLAWPVLGLDAALEAAGQSAVVALDRWTPDQAVALSVHAWRTGAALLPVRVDGSTALVGPPLHRGAPACLGCVEAERLATAGGRTPRGQGDLVLGGLAAPTAMPLVAALAADALADTARWAGTMWAVRTDDGTCSTHRARPRRGGCPTCGPLPEDTPELARFVPAARPLPDPRRLRQDNPATTRAGLRTALYDWRLGPVASVSRQETYPLAFVGAAVVGDREERDAGYGRALTFADAERVALFEAVERMAGAAPRGRRTALRGSFAEIGPRRAVDPARFGLYEPHAADLPEARITRYTPDIVTDWVYGWSAGEGRAVAVPEQMAYWGLPRRRGGAEASAFVLETSSGCGVGNSLEEAVLHGLFEVAERDAFLMAWYARTPLAQVAPPDDDPLVGHCVDLLDALGYDLWLFDSSNDFGVPAVVSLVLCRDAASAAPQAFFAAGAHPDPREAIRSAVVEAVVSVGAVAETARTSPGKLDRDRLLRMLDEPREVVSMEDHTALYTLPEARTRYDFLLAGSGPPLPWQRVWPGSPRPVRDLGALLAETAARVVQAGMDVVFVDQSDPVVRDALGLHAAKVLVPGALPMTFGHVHRRTRGLPRLLDVPWRLGRLPARPRYQDLALDPHPFP
;
A
#
# COMPACT_ATOMS: atom_id res chain seq x y z
N MET A 1 -42.89 10.42 -22.22
CA MET A 1 -43.54 9.33 -22.97
C MET A 1 -43.28 8.04 -22.24
N SER A 2 -44.36 7.41 -21.78
CA SER A 2 -44.41 6.18 -21.02
C SER A 2 -43.78 5.02 -21.79
N GLY A 3 -42.55 4.65 -21.42
CA GLY A 3 -41.93 3.39 -21.81
C GLY A 3 -42.53 2.28 -20.95
N THR A 4 -43.33 1.43 -21.58
CA THR A 4 -43.97 0.27 -20.98
C THR A 4 -42.93 -0.67 -20.37
N ALA A 5 -43.10 -0.97 -19.08
CA ALA A 5 -42.48 -2.11 -18.43
C ALA A 5 -42.84 -3.37 -19.23
N ARG A 6 -41.89 -3.88 -20.02
CA ARG A 6 -42.01 -5.21 -20.61
C ARG A 6 -41.80 -6.21 -19.48
N ASP A 7 -42.78 -7.07 -19.31
CA ASP A 7 -42.74 -8.26 -18.46
C ASP A 7 -41.38 -8.98 -18.54
N ALA A 8 -40.63 -8.91 -17.45
CA ALA A 8 -39.36 -9.62 -17.24
C ALA A 8 -39.58 -10.93 -16.46
N GLY A 9 -40.73 -11.59 -16.65
CA GLY A 9 -41.17 -12.76 -15.87
C GLY A 9 -40.76 -14.13 -16.42
N HIS A 10 -39.91 -14.22 -17.47
CA HIS A 10 -39.68 -15.49 -18.20
C HIS A 10 -38.31 -16.15 -17.99
N ALA A 11 -37.44 -15.64 -17.11
CA ALA A 11 -36.09 -16.20 -16.91
C ALA A 11 -35.87 -16.89 -15.54
N SER A 12 -36.77 -16.75 -14.57
CA SER A 12 -36.61 -17.36 -13.26
C SER A 12 -36.85 -18.87 -13.29
N GLY A 13 -35.90 -19.66 -12.81
CA GLY A 13 -36.02 -21.11 -12.65
C GLY A 13 -35.35 -21.95 -13.75
N LEU A 14 -34.77 -21.34 -14.78
CA LEU A 14 -34.06 -22.08 -15.85
C LEU A 14 -32.84 -22.84 -15.32
N LEU A 15 -32.07 -22.21 -14.42
CA LEU A 15 -30.92 -22.86 -13.81
C LEU A 15 -31.35 -24.01 -12.88
N ALA A 16 -32.43 -23.81 -12.12
CA ALA A 16 -32.97 -24.83 -11.24
C ALA A 16 -33.41 -26.09 -12.02
N ALA A 17 -34.14 -25.89 -13.13
CA ALA A 17 -34.55 -26.97 -14.02
C ALA A 17 -33.34 -27.69 -14.63
N ALA A 18 -32.37 -26.94 -15.15
CA ALA A 18 -31.20 -27.51 -15.80
C ALA A 18 -30.30 -28.32 -14.83
N LEU A 19 -30.22 -27.89 -13.56
CA LEU A 19 -29.54 -28.65 -12.50
C LEU A 19 -30.30 -29.91 -12.11
N ALA A 20 -31.63 -29.85 -12.04
CA ALA A 20 -32.46 -31.02 -11.76
C ALA A 20 -32.33 -32.07 -12.87
N ASP A 21 -32.39 -31.64 -14.14
CA ASP A 21 -32.22 -32.50 -15.32
C ASP A 21 -30.83 -33.14 -15.39
N ALA A 22 -29.81 -32.51 -14.80
CA ALA A 22 -28.46 -33.05 -14.70
C ALA A 22 -28.31 -34.18 -13.65
N GLY A 23 -29.39 -34.60 -12.99
CA GLY A 23 -29.41 -35.76 -12.09
C GLY A 23 -28.88 -35.48 -10.68
N LEU A 24 -29.06 -34.25 -10.18
CA LEU A 24 -28.54 -33.83 -8.88
C LEU A 24 -29.30 -34.51 -7.73
N ALA A 25 -28.57 -35.19 -6.84
CA ALA A 25 -29.15 -35.99 -5.74
C ALA A 25 -29.69 -35.16 -4.55
N TRP A 26 -29.49 -33.85 -4.59
CA TRP A 26 -29.93 -32.90 -3.56
C TRP A 26 -31.10 -32.05 -4.08
N PRO A 27 -31.99 -31.58 -3.21
CA PRO A 27 -33.03 -30.63 -3.58
C PRO A 27 -32.43 -29.38 -4.24
N VAL A 28 -33.02 -28.95 -5.35
CA VAL A 28 -32.67 -27.71 -6.04
C VAL A 28 -33.78 -26.69 -5.78
N LEU A 29 -33.45 -25.61 -5.08
CA LEU A 29 -34.39 -24.56 -4.68
C LEU A 29 -34.05 -23.25 -5.39
N GLY A 30 -35.07 -22.47 -5.75
CA GLY A 30 -34.88 -21.05 -6.04
C GLY A 30 -34.61 -20.26 -4.76
N LEU A 31 -34.23 -18.99 -4.89
CA LEU A 31 -33.88 -18.13 -3.74
C LEU A 31 -35.00 -18.04 -2.70
N ASP A 32 -36.22 -17.69 -3.08
CA ASP A 32 -37.33 -17.48 -2.15
C ASP A 32 -37.68 -18.77 -1.39
N ALA A 33 -37.77 -19.89 -2.12
CA ALA A 33 -37.99 -21.21 -1.53
C ALA A 33 -36.87 -21.62 -0.56
N ALA A 34 -35.61 -21.28 -0.86
CA ALA A 34 -34.48 -21.54 0.03
C ALA A 34 -34.54 -20.71 1.32
N LEU A 35 -35.03 -19.47 1.27
CA LEU A 35 -35.20 -18.59 2.42
C LEU A 35 -36.39 -18.98 3.31
N GLU A 36 -37.37 -19.70 2.75
CA GLU A 36 -38.52 -20.24 3.50
C GLU A 36 -38.23 -21.63 4.10
N ALA A 37 -37.35 -22.43 3.48
CA ALA A 37 -37.04 -23.78 3.92
C ALA A 37 -36.39 -23.82 5.32
N ALA A 38 -36.88 -24.70 6.18
CA ALA A 38 -36.40 -24.87 7.55
C ALA A 38 -35.35 -26.00 7.64
N GLY A 39 -34.06 -25.63 7.63
CA GLY A 39 -32.96 -26.56 7.99
C GLY A 39 -32.61 -27.62 6.95
N GLN A 40 -33.25 -27.64 5.77
CA GLN A 40 -32.97 -28.59 4.70
C GLN A 40 -31.70 -28.20 3.93
N SER A 41 -30.78 -29.14 3.74
CA SER A 41 -29.62 -28.95 2.86
C SER A 41 -30.05 -29.00 1.39
N ALA A 42 -29.60 -28.03 0.60
CA ALA A 42 -30.06 -27.87 -0.78
C ALA A 42 -29.03 -27.13 -1.64
N VAL A 43 -29.12 -27.35 -2.95
CA VAL A 43 -28.52 -26.47 -3.95
C VAL A 43 -29.49 -25.30 -4.17
N VAL A 44 -28.96 -24.07 -4.13
CA VAL A 44 -29.75 -22.86 -4.34
C VAL A 44 -29.39 -22.28 -5.70
N ALA A 45 -30.31 -22.41 -6.66
CA ALA A 45 -30.15 -21.87 -8.00
C ALA A 45 -30.42 -20.36 -7.99
N LEU A 46 -29.41 -19.59 -8.40
CA LEU A 46 -29.41 -18.14 -8.45
C LEU A 46 -29.14 -17.67 -9.89
N ASP A 47 -30.19 -17.70 -10.70
CA ASP A 47 -30.19 -17.18 -12.08
C ASP A 47 -30.21 -15.65 -12.10
N ARG A 48 -30.77 -15.04 -11.05
CA ARG A 48 -30.77 -13.61 -10.79
C ARG A 48 -30.71 -13.36 -9.30
N TRP A 49 -29.77 -12.54 -8.82
CA TRP A 49 -29.61 -12.23 -7.40
C TRP A 49 -29.02 -10.84 -7.17
N THR A 50 -29.05 -10.38 -5.92
CA THR A 50 -28.35 -9.18 -5.47
C THR A 50 -27.34 -9.50 -4.35
N PRO A 51 -26.33 -8.64 -4.10
CA PRO A 51 -25.45 -8.77 -2.95
C PRO A 51 -26.20 -8.86 -1.60
N ASP A 52 -27.29 -8.12 -1.41
CA ASP A 52 -28.09 -8.20 -0.18
C ASP A 52 -28.78 -9.56 -0.03
N GLN A 53 -29.30 -10.12 -1.13
CA GLN A 53 -29.86 -11.47 -1.13
C GLN A 53 -28.79 -12.53 -0.82
N ALA A 54 -27.56 -12.34 -1.30
CA ALA A 54 -26.44 -13.22 -0.99
C ALA A 54 -26.10 -13.20 0.52
N VAL A 55 -26.14 -12.03 1.16
CA VAL A 55 -26.00 -11.90 2.62
C VAL A 55 -27.16 -12.62 3.31
N ALA A 56 -28.40 -12.36 2.91
CA ALA A 56 -29.59 -12.96 3.50
C ALA A 56 -29.55 -14.49 3.47
N LEU A 57 -29.13 -15.08 2.33
CA LEU A 57 -28.99 -16.53 2.19
C LEU A 57 -27.99 -17.13 3.18
N SER A 58 -26.85 -16.44 3.38
CA SER A 58 -25.83 -16.88 4.34
C SER A 58 -26.36 -16.84 5.78
N VAL A 59 -26.99 -15.71 6.15
CA VAL A 59 -27.59 -15.54 7.48
C VAL A 59 -28.68 -16.59 7.73
N HIS A 60 -29.49 -16.90 6.72
CA HIS A 60 -30.52 -17.93 6.81
C HIS A 60 -29.94 -19.32 7.05
N ALA A 61 -28.93 -19.72 6.27
CA ALA A 61 -28.23 -21.00 6.46
C ALA A 61 -27.66 -21.12 7.89
N TRP A 62 -27.04 -20.05 8.40
CA TRP A 62 -26.48 -20.04 9.75
C TRP A 62 -27.55 -20.12 10.83
N ARG A 63 -28.63 -19.35 10.70
CA ARG A 63 -29.71 -19.34 11.67
C ARG A 63 -30.39 -20.70 11.76
N THR A 64 -30.74 -21.28 10.62
CA THR A 64 -31.50 -22.54 10.54
C THR A 64 -30.63 -23.79 10.71
N GLY A 65 -29.32 -23.68 10.53
CA GLY A 65 -28.40 -24.84 10.54
C GLY A 65 -28.39 -25.62 9.22
N ALA A 66 -29.08 -25.15 8.18
CA ALA A 66 -29.04 -25.74 6.84
C ALA A 66 -27.63 -25.63 6.21
N ALA A 67 -27.29 -26.59 5.36
CA ALA A 67 -26.18 -26.47 4.43
C ALA A 67 -26.69 -26.08 3.05
N LEU A 68 -26.50 -24.82 2.67
CA LEU A 68 -26.95 -24.30 1.37
C LEU A 68 -25.76 -24.13 0.44
N LEU A 69 -25.86 -24.64 -0.78
CA LEU A 69 -24.84 -24.43 -1.80
C LEU A 69 -25.38 -23.54 -2.93
N PRO A 70 -25.00 -22.25 -2.98
CA PRO A 70 -25.40 -21.37 -4.07
C PRO A 70 -24.73 -21.79 -5.38
N VAL A 71 -25.52 -21.95 -6.44
CA VAL A 71 -25.05 -22.03 -7.81
C VAL A 71 -25.56 -20.79 -8.54
N ARG A 72 -24.63 -19.98 -9.02
CA ARG A 72 -24.90 -18.68 -9.64
C ARG A 72 -24.40 -18.69 -11.07
N VAL A 73 -25.07 -17.98 -11.96
CA VAL A 73 -24.59 -17.77 -13.34
C VAL A 73 -24.37 -16.28 -13.58
N ASP A 74 -23.15 -15.91 -13.98
CA ASP A 74 -22.79 -14.53 -14.30
C ASP A 74 -22.11 -14.50 -15.67
N GLY A 75 -22.77 -13.88 -16.66
CA GLY A 75 -22.32 -13.93 -18.05
C GLY A 75 -22.14 -15.36 -18.55
N SER A 76 -20.90 -15.72 -18.93
CA SER A 76 -20.49 -17.04 -19.42
C SER A 76 -19.79 -17.90 -18.36
N THR A 77 -20.02 -17.62 -17.07
CA THR A 77 -19.42 -18.38 -15.96
C THR A 77 -20.49 -18.88 -15.00
N ALA A 78 -20.45 -20.17 -14.67
CA ALA A 78 -21.19 -20.75 -13.56
C ALA A 78 -20.30 -20.75 -12.31
N LEU A 79 -20.78 -20.16 -11.21
CA LEU A 79 -20.11 -20.10 -9.91
C LEU A 79 -20.78 -21.08 -8.96
N VAL A 80 -20.04 -22.09 -8.50
CA VAL A 80 -20.51 -23.12 -7.56
C VAL A 80 -19.95 -22.82 -6.18
N GLY A 81 -20.83 -22.70 -5.19
CA GLY A 81 -20.45 -22.44 -3.80
C GLY A 81 -20.00 -21.00 -3.53
N PRO A 82 -19.36 -20.75 -2.38
CA PRO A 82 -18.97 -21.77 -1.39
C PRO A 82 -20.16 -22.34 -0.60
N PRO A 83 -20.03 -23.55 -0.01
CA PRO A 83 -21.02 -24.07 0.92
C PRO A 83 -21.29 -23.08 2.06
N LEU A 84 -22.56 -22.78 2.32
CA LEU A 84 -23.02 -21.90 3.38
C LEU A 84 -23.57 -22.75 4.54
N HIS A 85 -22.93 -22.64 5.70
CA HIS A 85 -23.27 -23.36 6.93
C HIS A 85 -22.68 -22.61 8.14
N ARG A 86 -23.07 -22.94 9.37
CA ARG A 86 -22.65 -22.23 10.61
C ARG A 86 -21.13 -22.09 10.80
N GLY A 87 -20.33 -22.96 10.20
CA GLY A 87 -18.87 -22.94 10.26
C GLY A 87 -18.20 -22.36 9.02
N ALA A 88 -18.96 -21.79 8.08
CA ALA A 88 -18.41 -21.25 6.85
C ALA A 88 -17.50 -20.04 7.16
N PRO A 89 -16.31 -19.93 6.52
CA PRO A 89 -15.33 -18.88 6.85
C PRO A 89 -15.74 -17.49 6.33
N ALA A 90 -16.74 -17.40 5.46
CA ALA A 90 -17.22 -16.15 4.89
C ALA A 90 -18.68 -16.27 4.47
N CYS A 91 -19.43 -15.15 4.50
CA CYS A 91 -20.75 -15.10 3.87
C CYS A 91 -20.63 -14.93 2.35
N LEU A 92 -21.67 -15.30 1.62
CA LEU A 92 -21.77 -15.11 0.17
C LEU A 92 -21.70 -13.63 -0.24
N GLY A 93 -22.15 -12.72 0.63
CA GLY A 93 -21.98 -11.28 0.43
C GLY A 93 -20.51 -10.85 0.37
N CYS A 94 -19.62 -11.46 1.15
CA CYS A 94 -18.18 -11.20 1.05
C CYS A 94 -17.60 -11.74 -0.26
N VAL A 95 -18.04 -12.92 -0.69
CA VAL A 95 -17.64 -13.50 -1.98
C VAL A 95 -17.99 -12.56 -3.12
N GLU A 96 -19.23 -12.05 -3.15
CA GLU A 96 -19.64 -11.13 -4.21
C GLU A 96 -18.96 -9.77 -4.10
N ALA A 97 -18.77 -9.24 -2.90
CA ALA A 97 -18.05 -7.98 -2.71
C ALA A 97 -16.62 -8.07 -3.26
N GLU A 98 -15.87 -9.13 -2.93
CA GLU A 98 -14.51 -9.29 -3.40
C GLU A 98 -14.43 -9.61 -4.89
N ARG A 99 -15.40 -10.38 -5.42
CA ARG A 99 -15.50 -10.66 -6.86
C ARG A 99 -15.76 -9.41 -7.69
N LEU A 100 -16.60 -8.50 -7.20
CA LEU A 100 -16.84 -7.21 -7.85
C LEU A 100 -15.64 -6.27 -7.67
N ALA A 101 -14.94 -6.35 -6.53
CA ALA A 101 -13.73 -5.58 -6.29
C ALA A 101 -12.61 -5.97 -7.27
N THR A 102 -12.36 -7.28 -7.44
CA THR A 102 -11.32 -7.84 -8.33
C THR A 102 -11.62 -7.65 -9.80
N ALA A 103 -12.88 -7.50 -10.21
CA ALA A 103 -13.23 -7.10 -11.58
C ALA A 103 -12.68 -5.70 -11.91
N GLY A 104 -12.57 -4.81 -10.92
CA GLY A 104 -12.02 -3.46 -11.05
C GLY A 104 -12.85 -2.53 -11.95
N GLY A 105 -12.27 -1.36 -12.26
CA GLY A 105 -12.85 -0.37 -13.15
C GLY A 105 -14.11 0.29 -12.60
N ARG A 106 -15.07 0.61 -13.47
CA ARG A 106 -16.35 1.26 -13.13
C ARG A 106 -17.41 0.29 -12.59
N THR A 107 -17.03 -0.93 -12.22
CA THR A 107 -17.94 -1.91 -11.62
C THR A 107 -18.59 -1.31 -10.38
N PRO A 108 -19.93 -1.21 -10.30
CA PRO A 108 -20.58 -0.65 -9.12
C PRO A 108 -20.25 -1.47 -7.87
N ARG A 109 -19.71 -0.81 -6.85
CA ARG A 109 -19.33 -1.41 -5.56
C ARG A 109 -20.23 -0.91 -4.45
N GLY A 110 -20.47 -1.76 -3.47
CA GLY A 110 -21.27 -1.41 -2.28
C GLY A 110 -22.76 -1.17 -2.54
N GLN A 111 -23.26 -1.44 -3.75
CA GLN A 111 -24.68 -1.40 -4.08
C GLN A 111 -25.32 -2.75 -3.77
N GLY A 112 -26.09 -2.80 -2.68
CA GLY A 112 -26.74 -4.03 -2.20
C GLY A 112 -27.85 -4.55 -3.11
N ASP A 113 -28.45 -3.66 -3.90
CA ASP A 113 -29.53 -3.90 -4.85
C ASP A 113 -29.03 -4.14 -6.29
N LEU A 114 -27.71 -4.17 -6.52
CA LEU A 114 -27.12 -4.47 -7.82
C LEU A 114 -27.59 -5.85 -8.27
N VAL A 115 -28.36 -5.89 -9.36
CA VAL A 115 -28.85 -7.13 -9.93
C VAL A 115 -27.77 -7.78 -10.77
N LEU A 116 -27.40 -9.00 -10.38
CA LEU A 116 -26.48 -9.88 -11.08
C LEU A 116 -27.25 -11.07 -11.66
N GLY A 117 -26.74 -11.65 -12.73
CA GLY A 117 -27.39 -12.78 -13.41
C GLY A 117 -26.70 -13.14 -14.72
N GLY A 118 -27.15 -14.24 -15.30
CA GLY A 118 -26.54 -14.81 -16.50
C GLY A 118 -27.40 -15.93 -17.08
N LEU A 119 -26.91 -16.57 -18.14
CA LEU A 119 -27.57 -17.69 -18.76
C LEU A 119 -26.84 -18.99 -18.41
N ALA A 120 -27.59 -20.00 -17.99
CA ALA A 120 -27.04 -21.33 -17.81
C ALA A 120 -26.82 -21.98 -19.19
N ALA A 121 -25.61 -22.45 -19.47
CA ALA A 121 -25.37 -23.33 -20.61
C ALA A 121 -25.70 -24.78 -20.22
N PRO A 122 -26.69 -25.43 -20.84
CA PRO A 122 -27.07 -26.80 -20.49
C PRO A 122 -25.90 -27.79 -20.56
N THR A 123 -24.98 -27.57 -21.50
CA THR A 123 -23.76 -28.39 -21.69
C THR A 123 -22.81 -28.37 -20.49
N ALA A 124 -22.81 -27.32 -19.67
CA ALA A 124 -21.97 -27.22 -18.49
C ALA A 124 -22.62 -27.84 -17.24
N MET A 125 -23.94 -28.08 -17.26
CA MET A 125 -24.69 -28.48 -16.06
C MET A 125 -24.28 -29.82 -15.46
N PRO A 126 -23.91 -30.88 -16.22
CA PRO A 126 -23.41 -32.10 -15.62
C PRO A 126 -22.17 -31.89 -14.73
N LEU A 127 -21.23 -31.02 -15.17
CA LEU A 127 -20.04 -30.68 -14.38
C LEU A 127 -20.42 -29.84 -13.15
N VAL A 128 -21.27 -28.84 -13.33
CA VAL A 128 -21.77 -27.98 -12.24
C VAL A 128 -22.50 -28.83 -11.18
N ALA A 129 -23.33 -29.78 -11.60
CA ALA A 129 -24.06 -30.69 -10.74
C ALA A 129 -23.13 -31.63 -9.97
N ALA A 130 -22.10 -32.17 -10.63
CA ALA A 130 -21.10 -33.02 -9.98
C ALA A 130 -20.32 -32.27 -8.90
N LEU A 131 -19.86 -31.04 -9.22
CA LEU A 131 -19.19 -30.17 -8.23
C LEU A 131 -20.13 -29.84 -7.06
N ALA A 132 -21.40 -29.55 -7.35
CA ALA A 132 -22.38 -29.24 -6.33
C ALA A 132 -22.68 -30.43 -5.40
N ALA A 133 -22.80 -31.63 -5.97
CA ALA A 133 -23.01 -32.84 -5.19
C ALA A 133 -21.82 -33.14 -4.27
N ASP A 134 -20.58 -33.02 -4.75
CA ASP A 134 -19.37 -33.24 -3.95
C ASP A 134 -19.23 -32.18 -2.84
N ALA A 135 -19.52 -30.91 -3.15
CA ALA A 135 -19.46 -29.82 -2.20
C ALA A 135 -20.46 -29.96 -1.05
N LEU A 136 -21.68 -30.47 -1.31
CA LEU A 136 -22.70 -30.72 -0.29
C LEU A 136 -22.47 -32.02 0.49
N ALA A 137 -21.87 -33.03 -0.14
CA ALA A 137 -21.52 -34.28 0.53
C ALA A 137 -20.49 -34.07 1.65
N ASP A 138 -19.55 -33.14 1.47
CA ASP A 138 -18.54 -32.79 2.48
C ASP A 138 -18.32 -31.27 2.57
N THR A 139 -19.28 -30.59 3.19
CA THR A 139 -19.25 -29.13 3.36
C THR A 139 -18.06 -28.65 4.20
N ALA A 140 -17.53 -29.48 5.11
CA ALA A 140 -16.39 -29.15 5.94
C ALA A 140 -15.09 -29.14 5.13
N ARG A 141 -14.87 -30.16 4.28
CA ARG A 141 -13.73 -30.22 3.35
C ARG A 141 -13.71 -29.03 2.40
N TRP A 142 -14.88 -28.64 1.91
CA TRP A 142 -15.04 -27.60 0.90
C TRP A 142 -15.39 -26.23 1.48
N ALA A 143 -15.26 -26.04 2.80
CA ALA A 143 -15.56 -24.79 3.47
C ALA A 143 -14.81 -23.61 2.83
N GLY A 144 -15.57 -22.59 2.42
CA GLY A 144 -15.04 -21.41 1.75
C GLY A 144 -14.41 -21.66 0.37
N THR A 145 -14.68 -22.80 -0.27
CA THR A 145 -14.19 -23.08 -1.63
C THR A 145 -15.29 -22.76 -2.65
N MET A 146 -14.96 -21.92 -3.63
CA MET A 146 -15.83 -21.59 -4.76
C MET A 146 -15.17 -22.08 -6.04
N TRP A 147 -15.97 -22.66 -6.93
CA TRP A 147 -15.52 -23.00 -8.29
C TRP A 147 -16.14 -22.05 -9.29
N ALA A 148 -15.36 -21.67 -10.29
CA ALA A 148 -15.83 -20.94 -11.46
C ALA A 148 -15.62 -21.81 -12.70
N VAL A 149 -16.73 -22.19 -13.34
CA VAL A 149 -16.76 -23.01 -14.55
C VAL A 149 -17.10 -22.10 -15.71
N ARG A 150 -16.17 -21.98 -16.66
CA ARG A 150 -16.41 -21.34 -17.95
C ARG A 150 -17.37 -22.19 -18.77
N THR A 151 -18.49 -21.61 -19.17
CA THR A 151 -19.54 -22.36 -19.85
C THR A 151 -19.29 -22.57 -21.34
N ASP A 152 -18.30 -21.87 -21.92
CA ASP A 152 -17.91 -21.97 -23.32
C ASP A 152 -16.90 -23.09 -23.59
N ASP A 153 -15.95 -23.34 -22.68
CA ASP A 153 -14.88 -24.33 -22.87
C ASP A 153 -14.78 -25.37 -21.72
N GLY A 154 -15.57 -25.23 -20.66
CA GLY A 154 -15.57 -26.14 -19.51
C GLY A 154 -14.38 -25.95 -18.56
N THR A 155 -13.55 -24.92 -18.75
CA THR A 155 -12.40 -24.66 -17.87
C THR A 155 -12.89 -24.35 -16.46
N CYS A 156 -12.34 -25.06 -15.47
CA CYS A 156 -12.64 -24.87 -14.06
C CYS A 156 -11.49 -24.16 -13.34
N SER A 157 -11.84 -23.20 -12.47
CA SER A 157 -10.91 -22.52 -11.57
C SER A 157 -11.46 -22.57 -10.15
N THR A 158 -10.55 -22.66 -9.17
CA THR A 158 -10.90 -22.78 -7.75
C THR A 158 -10.44 -21.53 -7.00
N HIS A 159 -11.30 -21.01 -6.15
CA HIS A 159 -11.12 -19.76 -5.44
C HIS A 159 -11.49 -19.92 -3.96
N ARG A 160 -10.76 -19.24 -3.06
CA ARG A 160 -11.03 -19.32 -1.62
C ARG A 160 -11.70 -18.05 -1.10
N ALA A 161 -12.91 -18.22 -0.58
CA ALA A 161 -13.66 -17.19 0.12
C ALA A 161 -13.03 -16.86 1.47
N ARG A 162 -12.99 -15.57 1.77
CA ARG A 162 -12.57 -14.97 3.04
C ARG A 162 -13.54 -13.84 3.39
N PRO A 163 -13.64 -13.45 4.68
CA PRO A 163 -14.30 -12.20 5.03
C PRO A 163 -13.74 -11.06 4.20
N ARG A 164 -14.61 -10.18 3.72
CA ARG A 164 -14.19 -9.03 2.91
C ARG A 164 -13.19 -8.18 3.70
N ARG A 165 -12.26 -7.60 2.98
CA ARG A 165 -11.25 -6.70 3.54
C ARG A 165 -11.94 -5.49 4.19
N GLY A 166 -11.40 -5.01 5.32
CA GLY A 166 -12.00 -3.88 6.06
C GLY A 166 -13.21 -4.25 6.93
N GLY A 167 -13.53 -5.54 7.06
CA GLY A 167 -14.54 -6.03 7.99
C GLY A 167 -15.91 -6.27 7.35
N CYS A 168 -16.51 -7.41 7.71
CA CYS A 168 -17.88 -7.74 7.38
C CYS A 168 -18.74 -7.72 8.65
N PRO A 169 -19.80 -6.88 8.74
CA PRO A 169 -20.66 -6.87 9.92
C PRO A 169 -21.36 -8.22 10.17
N THR A 170 -21.42 -9.08 9.15
CA THR A 170 -22.07 -10.39 9.21
C THR A 170 -21.11 -11.53 9.58
N CYS A 171 -19.95 -11.63 8.91
CA CYS A 171 -19.07 -12.81 9.01
C CYS A 171 -17.69 -12.53 9.58
N GLY A 172 -17.35 -11.27 9.84
CA GLY A 172 -16.03 -10.87 10.34
C GLY A 172 -16.03 -9.41 10.78
N PRO A 173 -16.83 -9.05 11.81
CA PRO A 173 -16.92 -7.67 12.27
C PRO A 173 -15.59 -7.26 12.92
N LEU A 174 -15.13 -6.04 12.61
CA LEU A 174 -13.94 -5.49 13.26
C LEU A 174 -14.33 -4.87 14.60
N PRO A 175 -13.47 -5.00 15.63
CA PRO A 175 -13.65 -4.28 16.89
C PRO A 175 -13.57 -2.78 16.66
N GLU A 176 -14.18 -1.99 17.55
CA GLU A 176 -13.94 -0.54 17.60
C GLU A 176 -12.49 -0.26 17.94
N ASP A 177 -11.92 0.78 17.35
CA ASP A 177 -10.58 1.24 17.69
C ASP A 177 -10.58 1.96 19.04
N THR A 178 -9.76 1.47 19.98
CA THR A 178 -9.68 1.98 21.35
C THR A 178 -8.22 2.18 21.78
N PRO A 179 -7.96 3.03 22.80
CA PRO A 179 -6.62 3.19 23.37
C PRO A 179 -6.00 1.87 23.83
N GLU A 180 -6.82 0.94 24.35
CA GLU A 180 -6.37 -0.36 24.85
C GLU A 180 -5.85 -1.26 23.74
N LEU A 181 -6.50 -1.24 22.58
CA LEU A 181 -6.05 -2.01 21.40
C LEU A 181 -4.78 -1.40 20.78
N ALA A 182 -4.56 -0.09 20.92
CA ALA A 182 -3.32 0.56 20.50
C ALA A 182 -2.15 0.35 21.47
N ARG A 183 -2.37 -0.30 22.63
CA ARG A 183 -1.30 -0.56 23.59
C ARG A 183 -0.22 -1.45 22.98
N PHE A 184 1.02 -1.01 23.12
CA PHE A 184 2.18 -1.78 22.71
C PHE A 184 3.17 -1.94 23.86
N VAL A 185 3.68 -3.15 24.02
CA VAL A 185 4.80 -3.44 24.92
C VAL A 185 5.86 -4.10 24.05
N PRO A 186 7.02 -3.44 23.84
CA PRO A 186 8.09 -4.02 23.03
C PRO A 186 8.47 -5.40 23.56
N ALA A 187 8.50 -6.40 22.69
CA ALA A 187 9.00 -7.73 23.01
C ALA A 187 10.43 -7.90 22.49
N ALA A 188 11.19 -8.79 23.14
CA ALA A 188 12.46 -9.26 22.60
C ALA A 188 12.21 -10.02 21.30
N ARG A 189 12.94 -9.65 20.25
CA ARG A 189 12.88 -10.22 18.90
C ARG A 189 14.30 -10.61 18.47
N PRO A 190 14.85 -11.72 19.00
CA PRO A 190 16.21 -12.12 18.70
C PRO A 190 16.38 -12.47 17.22
N LEU A 191 17.55 -12.11 16.68
CA LEU A 191 17.94 -12.41 15.30
C LEU A 191 18.95 -13.56 15.24
N PRO A 192 18.71 -14.59 14.41
CA PRO A 192 19.70 -15.63 14.16
C PRO A 192 20.96 -15.09 13.46
N ASP A 193 20.77 -14.19 12.50
CA ASP A 193 21.85 -13.47 11.82
C ASP A 193 21.78 -11.99 12.21
N PRO A 194 22.80 -11.46 12.91
CA PRO A 194 22.78 -10.09 13.39
C PRO A 194 22.99 -9.03 12.30
N ARG A 195 23.15 -9.44 11.04
CA ARG A 195 23.19 -8.55 9.86
C ARG A 195 21.88 -8.51 9.10
N ARG A 196 20.98 -9.48 9.33
CA ARG A 196 19.68 -9.55 8.67
C ARG A 196 18.60 -9.05 9.62
N LEU A 197 18.14 -7.81 9.42
CA LEU A 197 17.09 -7.19 10.25
C LEU A 197 15.67 -7.68 9.93
N ARG A 198 15.52 -9.01 9.76
CA ARG A 198 14.28 -9.71 9.44
C ARG A 198 14.29 -11.06 10.16
N GLN A 199 13.22 -11.36 10.88
CA GLN A 199 13.04 -12.68 11.47
C GLN A 199 12.72 -13.73 10.39
N ASP A 200 12.98 -15.00 10.68
CA ASP A 200 12.55 -16.10 9.80
C ASP A 200 11.06 -16.38 9.95
N ASN A 201 10.41 -16.61 8.82
CA ASN A 201 9.00 -16.96 8.78
C ASN A 201 8.72 -17.95 7.63
N PRO A 202 8.45 -19.23 7.93
CA PRO A 202 8.22 -20.26 6.92
C PRO A 202 6.93 -20.05 6.12
N ALA A 203 5.97 -19.26 6.63
CA ALA A 203 4.74 -18.94 5.91
C ALA A 203 4.98 -17.92 4.78
N THR A 204 6.07 -17.15 4.84
CA THR A 204 6.36 -16.05 3.89
C THR A 204 7.30 -16.46 2.75
N THR A 205 7.32 -17.75 2.43
CA THR A 205 7.91 -18.21 1.16
C THR A 205 7.10 -17.65 -0.01
N ARG A 206 7.70 -17.58 -1.20
CA ARG A 206 6.97 -17.17 -2.43
C ARG A 206 5.68 -17.97 -2.60
N ALA A 207 5.72 -19.29 -2.39
CA ALA A 207 4.56 -20.15 -2.51
C ALA A 207 3.49 -19.81 -1.45
N GLY A 208 3.89 -19.64 -0.18
CA GLY A 208 2.97 -19.28 0.91
C GLY A 208 2.28 -17.93 0.68
N LEU A 209 3.05 -16.91 0.29
CA LEU A 209 2.52 -15.59 -0.05
C LEU A 209 1.55 -15.66 -1.23
N ARG A 210 1.92 -16.36 -2.32
CA ARG A 210 1.01 -16.54 -3.47
C ARG A 210 -0.29 -17.24 -3.06
N THR A 211 -0.22 -18.30 -2.26
CA THR A 211 -1.41 -19.03 -1.80
C THR A 211 -2.33 -18.17 -0.93
N ALA A 212 -1.77 -17.29 -0.10
CA ALA A 212 -2.54 -16.44 0.79
C ALA A 212 -3.09 -15.17 0.09
N LEU A 213 -2.35 -14.61 -0.87
CA LEU A 213 -2.61 -13.27 -1.39
C LEU A 213 -3.09 -13.24 -2.85
N TYR A 214 -2.62 -14.17 -3.69
CA TYR A 214 -2.92 -14.13 -5.13
C TYR A 214 -4.14 -14.97 -5.47
N ASP A 215 -5.20 -14.31 -5.92
CA ASP A 215 -6.36 -14.93 -6.55
C ASP A 215 -7.02 -13.86 -7.45
N TRP A 216 -7.04 -14.10 -8.75
CA TRP A 216 -7.51 -13.14 -9.76
C TRP A 216 -9.01 -12.85 -9.70
N ARG A 217 -9.77 -13.60 -8.87
CA ARG A 217 -11.21 -13.44 -8.71
C ARG A 217 -11.63 -13.05 -7.30
N LEU A 218 -10.96 -13.50 -6.25
CA LEU A 218 -11.32 -13.18 -4.85
C LEU A 218 -10.15 -12.62 -4.03
N GLY A 219 -8.93 -12.71 -4.55
CA GLY A 219 -7.71 -12.44 -3.82
C GLY A 219 -7.43 -10.95 -3.65
N PRO A 220 -6.66 -10.58 -2.62
CA PRO A 220 -6.19 -9.21 -2.46
C PRO A 220 -5.23 -8.76 -3.56
N VAL A 221 -4.54 -9.71 -4.18
CA VAL A 221 -3.69 -9.48 -5.36
C VAL A 221 -4.36 -10.14 -6.56
N ALA A 222 -4.82 -9.33 -7.51
CA ALA A 222 -5.59 -9.80 -8.65
C ALA A 222 -4.72 -10.17 -9.86
N SER A 223 -3.52 -9.60 -9.96
CA SER A 223 -2.55 -9.96 -11.01
C SER A 223 -1.12 -9.84 -10.50
N VAL A 224 -0.25 -10.69 -11.07
CA VAL A 224 1.20 -10.62 -10.87
C VAL A 224 1.83 -10.59 -12.26
N SER A 225 2.58 -9.53 -12.57
CA SER A 225 3.23 -9.33 -13.85
C SER A 225 4.75 -9.28 -13.69
N ARG A 226 5.46 -9.83 -14.68
CA ARG A 226 6.93 -9.79 -14.74
C ARG A 226 7.33 -8.81 -15.82
N GLN A 227 8.37 -8.04 -15.58
CA GLN A 227 8.93 -7.12 -16.55
C GLN A 227 10.40 -7.49 -16.77
N GLU A 228 10.73 -7.82 -18.02
CA GLU A 228 12.08 -8.24 -18.44
C GLU A 228 12.89 -7.08 -19.02
N THR A 229 12.28 -5.91 -19.16
CA THR A 229 12.89 -4.69 -19.69
C THR A 229 13.67 -3.89 -18.65
N TYR A 230 13.66 -4.34 -17.39
CA TYR A 230 14.35 -3.69 -16.29
C TYR A 230 15.75 -4.29 -16.08
N PRO A 231 16.70 -3.52 -15.52
CA PRO A 231 18.06 -4.03 -15.30
C PRO A 231 18.15 -5.16 -14.26
N LEU A 232 17.10 -5.35 -13.46
CA LEU A 232 16.95 -6.43 -12.48
C LEU A 232 15.61 -7.13 -12.68
N ALA A 233 15.44 -8.32 -12.10
CA ALA A 233 14.16 -8.99 -12.12
C ALA A 233 13.11 -8.11 -11.43
N PHE A 234 12.10 -7.69 -12.19
CA PHE A 234 11.07 -6.78 -11.74
C PHE A 234 9.70 -7.44 -11.80
N VAL A 235 8.96 -7.37 -10.69
CA VAL A 235 7.62 -7.96 -10.56
C VAL A 235 6.64 -6.95 -9.98
N GLY A 236 5.50 -6.76 -10.64
CA GLY A 236 4.37 -6.01 -10.11
C GLY A 236 3.29 -6.94 -9.56
N ALA A 237 2.73 -6.61 -8.41
CA ALA A 237 1.61 -7.31 -7.78
C ALA A 237 0.43 -6.34 -7.60
N ALA A 238 -0.56 -6.39 -8.49
CA ALA A 238 -1.67 -5.44 -8.49
C ALA A 238 -2.65 -5.72 -7.36
N VAL A 239 -2.80 -4.75 -6.47
CA VAL A 239 -3.67 -4.80 -5.29
C VAL A 239 -5.10 -4.45 -5.66
N VAL A 240 -6.03 -5.18 -5.07
CA VAL A 240 -7.46 -4.88 -5.12
C VAL A 240 -7.76 -3.84 -4.04
N GLY A 241 -7.98 -2.60 -4.47
CA GLY A 241 -8.36 -1.47 -3.61
C GLY A 241 -9.68 -0.83 -4.03
N ASP A 242 -10.16 0.10 -3.21
CA ASP A 242 -11.41 0.84 -3.43
C ASP A 242 -11.29 1.96 -4.48
N ARG A 243 -10.05 2.28 -4.89
CA ARG A 243 -9.73 3.27 -5.92
C ARG A 243 -9.97 2.71 -7.34
N GLU A 244 -10.25 3.60 -8.28
CA GLU A 244 -10.45 3.24 -9.70
C GLU A 244 -9.15 2.70 -10.32
N GLU A 245 -8.02 3.34 -10.04
CA GLU A 245 -6.69 2.84 -10.37
C GLU A 245 -6.22 1.86 -9.29
N ARG A 246 -5.65 0.74 -9.75
CA ARG A 246 -5.08 -0.27 -8.84
C ARG A 246 -3.68 0.15 -8.43
N ASP A 247 -3.48 0.28 -7.13
CA ASP A 247 -2.14 0.30 -6.56
C ASP A 247 -1.46 -1.06 -6.77
N ALA A 248 -0.15 -1.11 -6.68
CA ALA A 248 0.62 -2.35 -6.79
C ALA A 248 1.81 -2.34 -5.84
N GLY A 249 2.21 -3.53 -5.41
CA GLY A 249 3.54 -3.75 -4.85
C GLY A 249 4.55 -4.04 -5.96
N TYR A 250 5.78 -3.56 -5.81
CA TYR A 250 6.84 -3.67 -6.81
C TYR A 250 8.09 -4.31 -6.20
N GLY A 251 8.41 -5.51 -6.68
CA GLY A 251 9.58 -6.23 -6.24
C GLY A 251 10.72 -6.16 -7.24
N ARG A 252 11.92 -5.95 -6.71
CA ARG A 252 13.17 -5.91 -7.46
C ARG A 252 14.23 -6.75 -6.77
N ALA A 253 14.79 -7.71 -7.50
CA ALA A 253 15.80 -8.63 -6.98
C ALA A 253 16.63 -9.24 -8.12
N LEU A 254 17.59 -10.09 -7.78
CA LEU A 254 18.39 -10.86 -8.75
C LEU A 254 17.56 -11.95 -9.47
N THR A 255 16.48 -12.44 -8.86
CA THR A 255 15.63 -13.48 -9.44
C THR A 255 14.16 -13.06 -9.44
N PHE A 256 13.39 -13.53 -10.42
CA PHE A 256 11.94 -13.29 -10.44
C PHE A 256 11.22 -13.90 -9.24
N ALA A 257 11.76 -14.97 -8.66
CA ALA A 257 11.17 -15.60 -7.48
C ALA A 257 11.29 -14.69 -6.24
N ASP A 258 12.45 -14.08 -6.04
CA ASP A 258 12.69 -13.15 -4.94
C ASP A 258 11.98 -11.82 -5.18
N ALA A 259 12.01 -11.31 -6.42
CA ALA A 259 11.27 -10.11 -6.79
C ALA A 259 9.76 -10.30 -6.55
N GLU A 260 9.19 -11.42 -6.96
CA GLU A 260 7.78 -11.70 -6.69
C GLU A 260 7.47 -11.76 -5.19
N ARG A 261 8.37 -12.32 -4.38
CA ARG A 261 8.22 -12.32 -2.93
C ARG A 261 8.19 -10.90 -2.37
N VAL A 262 9.11 -10.02 -2.79
CA VAL A 262 9.15 -8.60 -2.39
C VAL A 262 7.89 -7.85 -2.84
N ALA A 263 7.44 -8.07 -4.08
CA ALA A 263 6.23 -7.45 -4.62
C ALA A 263 4.98 -7.81 -3.80
N LEU A 264 4.88 -9.05 -3.33
CA LEU A 264 3.78 -9.50 -2.48
C LEU A 264 3.85 -8.94 -1.06
N PHE A 265 5.04 -8.72 -0.50
CA PHE A 265 5.20 -8.00 0.76
C PHE A 265 4.74 -6.56 0.65
N GLU A 266 5.19 -5.85 -0.39
CA GLU A 266 4.76 -4.48 -0.62
C GLU A 266 3.26 -4.42 -0.92
N ALA A 267 2.69 -5.39 -1.62
CA ALA A 267 1.23 -5.47 -1.81
C ALA A 267 0.47 -5.52 -0.48
N VAL A 268 0.95 -6.30 0.51
CA VAL A 268 0.38 -6.32 1.87
C VAL A 268 0.49 -4.95 2.54
N GLU A 269 1.64 -4.29 2.42
CA GLU A 269 1.85 -2.94 2.97
C GLU A 269 0.90 -1.92 2.34
N ARG A 270 0.80 -1.89 1.00
CA ARG A 270 -0.09 -0.99 0.25
C ARG A 270 -1.54 -1.21 0.67
N MET A 271 -1.97 -2.47 0.78
CA MET A 271 -3.30 -2.81 1.26
C MET A 271 -3.55 -2.26 2.67
N ALA A 272 -2.66 -2.56 3.62
CA ALA A 272 -2.79 -2.19 5.01
C ALA A 272 -2.77 -0.67 5.23
N GLY A 273 -1.93 0.04 4.48
CA GLY A 273 -1.80 1.50 4.53
C GLY A 273 -2.95 2.27 3.85
N ALA A 274 -3.73 1.63 2.98
CA ALA A 274 -4.78 2.32 2.23
C ALA A 274 -6.00 2.70 3.10
N ALA A 275 -6.41 1.83 4.03
CA ALA A 275 -7.59 2.03 4.87
C ALA A 275 -7.54 1.13 6.13
N PRO A 276 -8.28 1.46 7.21
CA PRO A 276 -8.37 0.60 8.39
C PRO A 276 -8.85 -0.82 8.03
N ARG A 277 -8.05 -1.84 8.40
CA ARG A 277 -8.39 -3.27 8.15
C ARG A 277 -8.55 -4.12 9.39
N GLY A 278 -7.92 -3.74 10.49
CA GLY A 278 -7.99 -4.49 11.75
C GLY A 278 -9.03 -3.96 12.74
N ARG A 279 -9.45 -2.71 12.60
CA ARG A 279 -10.30 -2.00 13.57
C ARG A 279 -11.21 -1.01 12.85
N ARG A 280 -12.37 -0.75 13.45
CA ARG A 280 -13.34 0.25 12.98
C ARG A 280 -13.10 1.57 13.71
N THR A 281 -12.88 2.62 12.95
CA THR A 281 -12.74 3.99 13.46
C THR A 281 -13.99 4.39 14.24
N ALA A 282 -13.79 4.82 15.49
CA ALA A 282 -14.87 5.11 16.43
C ALA A 282 -14.78 6.52 17.06
N LEU A 283 -13.64 7.20 16.94
CA LEU A 283 -13.43 8.54 17.49
C LEU A 283 -13.59 9.60 16.38
N ARG A 284 -14.55 10.51 16.57
CA ARG A 284 -14.77 11.67 15.70
C ARG A 284 -14.89 12.94 16.53
N GLY A 285 -14.22 14.00 16.11
CA GLY A 285 -14.22 15.30 16.80
C GLY A 285 -13.13 16.22 16.27
N SER A 286 -13.08 17.44 16.78
CA SER A 286 -11.98 18.37 16.50
C SER A 286 -10.81 18.19 17.46
N PHE A 287 -9.63 18.69 17.09
CA PHE A 287 -8.49 18.67 18.01
C PHE A 287 -8.77 19.53 19.26
N ALA A 288 -9.46 20.66 19.08
CA ALA A 288 -9.88 21.54 20.17
C ALA A 288 -10.78 20.83 21.20
N GLU A 289 -11.67 19.94 20.74
CA GLU A 289 -12.56 19.13 21.59
C GLU A 289 -11.83 17.96 22.28
N ILE A 290 -11.00 17.23 21.53
CA ILE A 290 -10.31 16.02 22.04
C ILE A 290 -9.18 16.40 23.01
N GLY A 291 -8.44 17.46 22.68
CA GLY A 291 -7.38 18.04 23.48
C GLY A 291 -6.01 17.36 23.37
N PRO A 292 -4.93 18.10 23.71
CA PRO A 292 -3.53 17.68 23.51
C PRO A 292 -3.09 16.49 24.37
N ARG A 293 -3.85 16.17 25.43
CA ARG A 293 -3.60 14.98 26.26
C ARG A 293 -4.05 13.68 25.60
N ARG A 294 -4.93 13.74 24.60
CA ARG A 294 -5.51 12.56 23.97
C ARG A 294 -5.10 12.41 22.52
N ALA A 295 -4.81 13.52 21.84
CA ALA A 295 -4.48 13.55 20.42
C ALA A 295 -3.18 14.31 20.14
N VAL A 296 -2.50 13.95 19.06
CA VAL A 296 -1.40 14.73 18.48
C VAL A 296 -1.99 15.87 17.65
N ASP A 297 -1.54 17.10 17.88
CA ASP A 297 -1.92 18.25 17.05
C ASP A 297 -1.43 18.05 15.60
N PRO A 298 -2.32 18.02 14.60
CA PRO A 298 -1.98 17.93 13.19
C PRO A 298 -0.94 18.97 12.71
N ALA A 299 -0.87 20.15 13.33
CA ALA A 299 0.14 21.15 13.00
C ALA A 299 1.57 20.70 13.26
N ARG A 300 1.78 19.69 14.13
CA ARG A 300 3.11 19.12 14.39
C ARG A 300 3.64 18.28 13.23
N PHE A 301 2.81 17.87 12.26
CA PHE A 301 3.24 17.15 11.06
C PHE A 301 3.63 18.08 9.90
N GLY A 302 3.79 19.37 10.19
CA GLY A 302 4.03 20.39 9.19
C GLY A 302 2.73 20.89 8.58
N LEU A 303 2.74 22.17 8.22
CA LEU A 303 1.61 22.85 7.58
C LEU A 303 1.93 23.15 6.12
N TYR A 304 0.87 23.20 5.31
CA TYR A 304 0.92 23.71 3.95
C TYR A 304 1.24 25.21 3.95
N GLU A 305 1.65 25.74 2.79
CA GLU A 305 1.70 27.19 2.60
C GLU A 305 0.31 27.81 2.81
N PRO A 306 0.20 29.01 3.43
CA PRO A 306 -1.10 29.59 3.79
C PRO A 306 -2.12 29.66 2.65
N HIS A 307 -1.65 29.98 1.44
CA HIS A 307 -2.49 30.14 0.24
C HIS A 307 -2.71 28.83 -0.52
N ALA A 308 -2.13 27.71 -0.08
CA ALA A 308 -2.21 26.45 -0.82
C ALA A 308 -3.64 25.95 -0.97
N ALA A 309 -4.47 26.07 0.07
CA ALA A 309 -5.88 25.67 0.03
C ALA A 309 -6.74 26.50 -0.94
N ASP A 310 -6.26 27.69 -1.35
CA ASP A 310 -6.94 28.57 -2.29
C ASP A 310 -6.60 28.20 -3.76
N LEU A 311 -5.64 27.29 -3.97
CA LEU A 311 -5.21 26.85 -5.30
C LEU A 311 -6.11 25.73 -5.83
N PRO A 312 -6.52 25.78 -7.11
CA PRO A 312 -7.33 24.73 -7.75
C PRO A 312 -6.71 23.32 -7.67
N GLU A 313 -5.38 23.24 -7.69
CA GLU A 313 -4.62 21.99 -7.69
C GLU A 313 -4.63 21.30 -6.33
N ALA A 314 -4.78 22.05 -5.23
CA ALA A 314 -4.51 21.54 -3.89
C ALA A 314 -5.61 20.61 -3.34
N ARG A 315 -6.86 20.69 -3.81
CA ARG A 315 -7.97 19.80 -3.42
C ARG A 315 -8.01 19.41 -1.92
N ILE A 316 -7.61 20.34 -1.04
CA ILE A 316 -7.54 20.22 0.42
C ILE A 316 -8.24 21.41 1.06
N THR A 317 -8.57 21.29 2.34
CA THR A 317 -8.99 22.43 3.17
C THR A 317 -7.89 22.79 4.16
N ARG A 318 -7.82 24.08 4.50
CA ARG A 318 -6.88 24.56 5.52
C ARG A 318 -7.21 23.91 6.87
N TYR A 319 -6.19 23.33 7.51
CA TYR A 319 -6.31 22.81 8.86
C TYR A 319 -6.59 23.94 9.87
N THR A 320 -7.56 23.72 10.74
CA THR A 320 -7.79 24.49 11.98
C THR A 320 -8.01 23.52 13.14
N PRO A 321 -7.72 23.89 14.40
CA PRO A 321 -8.00 23.04 15.55
C PRO A 321 -9.46 22.61 15.70
N ASP A 322 -10.39 23.36 15.11
CA ASP A 322 -11.84 23.12 15.13
C ASP A 322 -12.34 22.19 14.02
N ILE A 323 -11.48 21.81 13.06
CA ILE A 323 -11.92 20.90 11.99
C ILE A 323 -12.27 19.53 12.55
N VAL A 324 -13.51 19.10 12.34
CA VAL A 324 -13.98 17.78 12.77
C VAL A 324 -13.45 16.72 11.82
N THR A 325 -12.75 15.73 12.36
CA THR A 325 -12.22 14.61 11.59
C THR A 325 -12.33 13.30 12.36
N ASP A 326 -12.08 12.20 11.66
CA ASP A 326 -12.01 10.87 12.24
C ASP A 326 -10.58 10.62 12.73
N TRP A 327 -10.45 9.94 13.88
CA TRP A 327 -9.19 9.71 14.57
C TRP A 327 -8.99 8.23 14.87
N VAL A 328 -7.75 7.78 14.76
CA VAL A 328 -7.32 6.42 15.11
C VAL A 328 -6.24 6.45 16.17
N TYR A 329 -6.16 5.41 16.97
CA TYR A 329 -5.19 5.30 18.06
C TYR A 329 -3.89 4.65 17.58
N GLY A 330 -2.79 5.34 17.83
CA GLY A 330 -1.44 4.82 17.74
C GLY A 330 -0.76 4.76 19.12
N TRP A 331 0.39 4.10 19.19
CA TRP A 331 1.23 4.09 20.36
C TRP A 331 2.32 5.17 20.26
N SER A 332 2.38 6.07 21.24
CA SER A 332 3.48 7.03 21.39
C SER A 332 4.62 6.37 22.18
N ALA A 333 5.78 6.23 21.54
CA ALA A 333 6.98 5.72 22.19
C ALA A 333 7.56 6.71 23.21
N GLY A 334 7.50 8.01 22.93
CA GLY A 334 8.00 9.06 23.82
C GLY A 334 7.15 9.24 25.07
N GLU A 335 5.82 9.08 24.96
CA GLU A 335 4.90 9.21 26.09
C GLU A 335 4.55 7.87 26.76
N GLY A 336 4.87 6.74 26.13
CA GLY A 336 4.61 5.40 26.66
C GLY A 336 3.11 5.09 26.82
N ARG A 337 2.28 5.61 25.91
CA ARG A 337 0.81 5.47 25.97
C ARG A 337 0.18 5.56 24.58
N ALA A 338 -1.10 5.17 24.50
CA ALA A 338 -1.89 5.40 23.31
C ALA A 338 -2.23 6.90 23.14
N VAL A 339 -2.17 7.37 21.89
CA VAL A 339 -2.53 8.72 21.44
C VAL A 339 -3.34 8.63 20.16
N ALA A 340 -4.29 9.53 19.98
CA ALA A 340 -5.05 9.64 18.75
C ALA A 340 -4.28 10.47 17.70
N VAL A 341 -4.31 10.02 16.46
CA VAL A 341 -3.84 10.75 15.27
C VAL A 341 -4.98 10.81 14.24
N PRO A 342 -5.04 11.83 13.37
CA PRO A 342 -6.07 11.88 12.33
C PRO A 342 -5.99 10.62 11.45
N GLU A 343 -7.15 10.05 11.12
CA GLU A 343 -7.22 8.84 10.27
C GLU A 343 -6.55 9.07 8.91
N GLN A 344 -6.73 10.26 8.34
CA GLN A 344 -6.09 10.70 7.08
C GLN A 344 -4.56 10.82 7.15
N MET A 345 -3.97 10.80 8.35
CA MET A 345 -2.52 10.71 8.55
C MET A 345 -2.02 9.26 8.66
N ALA A 346 -2.87 8.37 9.18
CA ALA A 346 -2.56 6.97 9.30
C ALA A 346 -2.74 6.23 7.96
N TYR A 347 -3.74 6.61 7.16
CA TYR A 347 -4.13 5.90 5.94
C TYR A 347 -4.21 6.85 4.73
N TRP A 348 -3.61 6.44 3.61
CA TRP A 348 -3.46 7.28 2.40
C TRP A 348 -4.54 7.06 1.33
N GLY A 349 -5.31 5.98 1.42
CA GLY A 349 -6.29 5.57 0.42
C GLY A 349 -7.76 5.83 0.78
N LEU A 350 -8.02 6.68 1.79
CA LEU A 350 -9.37 6.89 2.32
C LEU A 350 -10.35 7.43 1.25
N PRO A 351 -11.57 6.89 1.15
CA PRO A 351 -12.58 7.40 0.23
C PRO A 351 -12.91 8.86 0.55
N ARG A 352 -12.81 9.74 -0.46
CA ARG A 352 -13.38 11.10 -0.34
C ARG A 352 -14.90 10.94 -0.26
N ARG A 353 -15.50 11.29 0.88
CA ARG A 353 -16.97 11.26 1.05
C ARG A 353 -17.61 12.14 -0.03
N ARG A 354 -18.26 11.52 -1.02
CA ARG A 354 -19.05 12.26 -2.02
C ARG A 354 -20.29 12.82 -1.31
N GLY A 355 -20.46 14.15 -1.33
CA GLY A 355 -21.77 14.77 -1.05
C GLY A 355 -21.97 15.48 0.29
N GLY A 356 -20.95 16.13 0.86
CA GLY A 356 -21.15 17.08 1.94
C GLY A 356 -20.00 18.09 2.03
N ALA A 357 -20.31 19.37 2.28
CA ALA A 357 -19.33 20.44 2.45
C ALA A 357 -18.43 20.28 3.71
N GLU A 358 -18.62 19.22 4.51
CA GLU A 358 -17.99 19.00 5.82
C GLU A 358 -16.89 17.92 5.84
N ALA A 359 -16.49 17.34 4.70
CA ALA A 359 -15.42 16.34 4.67
C ALA A 359 -14.39 16.60 3.56
N SER A 360 -13.81 17.80 3.59
CA SER A 360 -12.59 18.06 2.83
C SER A 360 -11.38 17.50 3.59
N ALA A 361 -10.56 16.67 2.95
CA ALA A 361 -9.27 16.27 3.50
C ALA A 361 -8.44 17.53 3.78
N PHE A 362 -7.85 17.65 4.97
CA PHE A 362 -6.94 18.74 5.28
C PHE A 362 -5.48 18.31 5.17
N VAL A 363 -5.22 17.02 5.00
CA VAL A 363 -3.93 16.42 4.69
C VAL A 363 -4.09 15.38 3.58
N LEU A 364 -3.09 15.31 2.70
CA LEU A 364 -2.90 14.21 1.76
C LEU A 364 -1.62 13.47 2.15
N GLU A 365 -1.79 12.24 2.64
CA GLU A 365 -0.67 11.37 2.97
C GLU A 365 -0.28 10.44 1.84
N THR A 366 0.93 9.91 1.97
CA THR A 366 1.50 8.87 1.12
C THR A 366 1.73 7.58 1.92
N SER A 367 2.32 6.57 1.29
CA SER A 367 2.79 5.36 1.99
C SER A 367 3.98 5.62 2.92
N SER A 368 4.53 6.84 2.96
CA SER A 368 5.76 7.13 3.72
C SER A 368 5.64 6.73 5.20
N GLY A 369 6.55 5.88 5.67
CA GLY A 369 6.55 5.36 7.04
C GLY A 369 5.63 4.16 7.22
N CYS A 370 5.03 3.62 6.17
CA CYS A 370 4.42 2.30 6.21
C CYS A 370 5.52 1.23 6.27
N GLY A 371 5.25 0.14 6.97
CA GLY A 371 6.16 -0.99 7.02
C GLY A 371 5.42 -2.29 7.23
N VAL A 372 5.97 -3.37 6.67
CA VAL A 372 5.51 -4.75 6.89
C VAL A 372 6.65 -5.58 7.49
N GLY A 373 6.30 -6.51 8.37
CA GLY A 373 7.28 -7.39 9.02
C GLY A 373 6.66 -8.62 9.64
N ASN A 374 7.52 -9.55 10.06
CA ASN A 374 7.12 -10.79 10.76
C ASN A 374 6.69 -10.56 12.23
N SER A 375 6.81 -9.32 12.69
CA SER A 375 6.34 -8.84 13.98
C SER A 375 6.01 -7.36 13.85
N LEU A 376 5.23 -6.83 14.80
CA LEU A 376 4.94 -5.40 14.83
C LEU A 376 6.20 -4.58 15.08
N GLU A 377 7.14 -5.08 15.90
CA GLU A 377 8.46 -4.46 16.08
C GLU A 377 9.20 -4.27 14.75
N GLU A 378 9.22 -5.32 13.92
CA GLU A 378 9.89 -5.31 12.63
C GLU A 378 9.20 -4.33 11.64
N ALA A 379 7.87 -4.34 11.60
CA ALA A 379 7.09 -3.41 10.77
C ALA A 379 7.34 -1.94 11.16
N VAL A 380 7.29 -1.63 12.46
CA VAL A 380 7.54 -0.27 12.99
C VAL A 380 9.00 0.15 12.76
N LEU A 381 9.96 -0.76 12.93
CA LEU A 381 11.37 -0.43 12.74
C LEU A 381 11.67 -0.03 11.28
N HIS A 382 11.16 -0.79 10.31
CA HIS A 382 11.36 -0.47 8.89
C HIS A 382 10.59 0.77 8.45
N GLY A 383 9.37 1.00 8.98
CA GLY A 383 8.68 2.28 8.77
C GLY A 383 9.45 3.47 9.35
N LEU A 384 10.13 3.30 10.49
CA LEU A 384 10.97 4.34 11.08
C LEU A 384 12.24 4.61 10.26
N PHE A 385 12.84 3.58 9.66
CA PHE A 385 13.96 3.78 8.72
C PHE A 385 13.53 4.55 7.47
N GLU A 386 12.35 4.25 6.93
CA GLU A 386 11.81 5.02 5.81
C GLU A 386 11.55 6.48 6.20
N VAL A 387 10.97 6.74 7.38
CA VAL A 387 10.80 8.13 7.86
C VAL A 387 12.16 8.83 8.00
N ALA A 388 13.19 8.15 8.49
CA ALA A 388 14.54 8.69 8.59
C ALA A 388 15.13 9.04 7.22
N GLU A 389 14.95 8.16 6.23
CA GLU A 389 15.38 8.36 4.84
C GLU A 389 14.74 9.59 4.21
N ARG A 390 13.40 9.67 4.28
CA ARG A 390 12.63 10.76 3.65
C ARG A 390 12.91 12.09 4.32
N ASP A 391 12.99 12.11 5.64
CA ASP A 391 13.36 13.31 6.39
C ASP A 391 14.77 13.80 6.02
N ALA A 392 15.76 12.91 6.00
CA ALA A 392 17.14 13.25 5.64
C ALA A 392 17.25 13.79 4.21
N PHE A 393 16.59 13.12 3.25
CA PHE A 393 16.57 13.55 1.86
C PHE A 393 15.89 14.92 1.69
N LEU A 394 14.67 15.10 2.22
CA LEU A 394 13.91 16.34 2.04
C LEU A 394 14.59 17.53 2.72
N MET A 395 15.19 17.28 3.89
CA MET A 395 15.98 18.29 4.58
C MET A 395 17.18 18.74 3.74
N ALA A 396 17.97 17.79 3.22
CA ALA A 396 19.10 18.11 2.36
C ALA A 396 18.66 18.86 1.09
N TRP A 397 17.56 18.43 0.48
CA TRP A 397 16.99 19.01 -0.72
C TRP A 397 16.52 20.47 -0.52
N TYR A 398 15.60 20.70 0.43
CA TYR A 398 14.99 22.02 0.62
C TYR A 398 15.96 23.05 1.19
N ALA A 399 16.90 22.62 2.02
CA ALA A 399 17.95 23.48 2.54
C ALA A 399 19.17 23.59 1.62
N ARG A 400 19.17 22.90 0.47
CA ARG A 400 20.29 22.80 -0.49
C ARG A 400 21.63 22.55 0.21
N THR A 401 21.62 21.55 1.08
CA THR A 401 22.73 21.26 1.98
C THR A 401 23.82 20.48 1.25
N PRO A 402 25.08 20.93 1.25
CA PRO A 402 26.20 20.13 0.73
C PRO A 402 26.34 18.83 1.50
N LEU A 403 26.55 17.71 0.79
CA LEU A 403 26.70 16.38 1.37
C LEU A 403 28.06 15.78 1.00
N ALA A 404 28.60 14.96 1.90
CA ALA A 404 29.85 14.25 1.66
C ALA A 404 29.62 13.09 0.68
N GLN A 405 30.50 12.96 -0.32
CA GLN A 405 30.43 11.87 -1.29
C GLN A 405 30.95 10.56 -0.67
N VAL A 406 30.28 9.46 -0.99
CA VAL A 406 30.60 8.11 -0.53
C VAL A 406 30.98 7.25 -1.73
N ALA A 407 32.04 6.46 -1.61
CA ALA A 407 32.42 5.49 -2.62
C ALA A 407 31.49 4.25 -2.56
N PRO A 408 31.08 3.69 -3.70
CA PRO A 408 30.39 2.40 -3.71
C PRO A 408 31.30 1.30 -3.11
N PRO A 409 30.75 0.30 -2.41
CA PRO A 409 31.57 -0.80 -1.88
C PRO A 409 32.09 -1.70 -3.01
N ASP A 410 33.41 -1.86 -3.12
CA ASP A 410 34.06 -2.66 -4.18
C ASP A 410 33.77 -4.17 -4.07
N ASP A 411 33.39 -4.65 -2.89
CA ASP A 411 33.16 -6.06 -2.57
C ASP A 411 31.67 -6.45 -2.58
N ASP A 412 30.80 -5.61 -3.16
CA ASP A 412 29.36 -5.86 -3.24
C ASP A 412 28.93 -6.20 -4.67
N PRO A 413 28.69 -7.49 -5.00
CA PRO A 413 28.43 -7.90 -6.38
C PRO A 413 27.20 -7.25 -7.00
N LEU A 414 26.15 -6.99 -6.22
CA LEU A 414 24.94 -6.34 -6.72
C LEU A 414 25.18 -4.87 -7.03
N VAL A 415 25.88 -4.15 -6.16
CA VAL A 415 26.22 -2.74 -6.41
C VAL A 415 27.17 -2.64 -7.60
N GLY A 416 28.19 -3.50 -7.68
CA GLY A 416 29.09 -3.58 -8.83
C GLY A 416 28.34 -3.82 -10.15
N HIS A 417 27.42 -4.79 -10.18
CA HIS A 417 26.58 -5.04 -11.34
C HIS A 417 25.74 -3.82 -11.75
N CYS A 418 25.14 -3.11 -10.79
CA CYS A 418 24.38 -1.90 -11.07
C CYS A 418 25.29 -0.78 -11.63
N VAL A 419 26.51 -0.63 -11.12
CA VAL A 419 27.49 0.34 -11.64
C VAL A 419 27.88 0.01 -13.08
N ASP A 420 28.16 -1.26 -13.39
CA ASP A 420 28.49 -1.70 -14.76
C ASP A 420 27.33 -1.43 -15.74
N LEU A 421 26.09 -1.65 -15.31
CA LEU A 421 24.90 -1.35 -16.10
C LEU A 421 24.75 0.15 -16.39
N LEU A 422 24.94 1.00 -15.37
CA LEU A 422 24.91 2.45 -15.55
C LEU A 422 26.02 2.91 -16.49
N ASP A 423 27.21 2.32 -16.37
CA ASP A 423 28.35 2.64 -17.23
C ASP A 423 28.05 2.32 -18.70
N ALA A 424 27.50 1.13 -18.97
CA ALA A 424 27.08 0.72 -20.31
C ALA A 424 25.97 1.62 -20.89
N LEU A 425 25.14 2.23 -20.04
CA LEU A 425 24.08 3.16 -20.44
C LEU A 425 24.54 4.62 -20.54
N GLY A 426 25.81 4.93 -20.21
CA GLY A 426 26.34 6.29 -20.28
C GLY A 426 25.99 7.18 -19.08
N TYR A 427 25.81 6.59 -17.89
CA TYR A 427 25.49 7.30 -16.66
C TYR A 427 26.57 7.13 -15.59
N ASP A 428 26.75 8.18 -14.78
CA ASP A 428 27.61 8.17 -13.60
C ASP A 428 26.77 8.04 -12.32
N LEU A 429 27.28 7.25 -11.37
CA LEU A 429 26.68 7.08 -10.04
C LEU A 429 27.36 7.98 -9.01
N TRP A 430 26.56 8.78 -8.31
CA TRP A 430 26.97 9.60 -7.18
C TRP A 430 26.22 9.16 -5.93
N LEU A 431 26.94 8.94 -4.83
CA LEU A 431 26.37 8.57 -3.54
C LEU A 431 26.75 9.62 -2.50
N PHE A 432 25.79 10.06 -1.70
CA PHE A 432 25.96 11.11 -0.71
C PHE A 432 25.45 10.68 0.65
N ASP A 433 26.21 10.98 1.71
CA ASP A 433 25.77 10.80 3.09
C ASP A 433 24.79 11.91 3.48
N SER A 434 23.52 11.54 3.66
CA SER A 434 22.46 12.44 4.12
C SER A 434 22.11 12.25 5.60
N SER A 435 22.75 11.32 6.32
CA SER A 435 22.43 10.92 7.70
C SER A 435 22.13 12.11 8.60
N ASN A 436 20.99 12.11 9.28
CA ASN A 436 20.55 13.22 10.12
C ASN A 436 20.70 12.90 11.62
N ASP A 437 20.11 13.72 12.47
CA ASP A 437 20.13 13.60 13.93
C ASP A 437 19.36 12.37 14.48
N PHE A 438 18.69 11.57 13.63
CA PHE A 438 18.17 10.26 14.03
C PHE A 438 19.28 9.21 14.17
N GLY A 439 20.45 9.46 13.55
CA GLY A 439 21.62 8.57 13.63
C GLY A 439 21.43 7.23 12.91
N VAL A 440 20.52 7.16 11.95
CA VAL A 440 20.43 6.05 11.00
C VAL A 440 21.22 6.45 9.75
N PRO A 441 22.21 5.65 9.31
CA PRO A 441 22.89 5.89 8.04
C PRO A 441 21.87 6.03 6.91
N ALA A 442 21.93 7.17 6.21
CA ALA A 442 21.07 7.48 5.09
C ALA A 442 21.92 7.93 3.89
N VAL A 443 21.58 7.42 2.71
CA VAL A 443 22.30 7.65 1.47
C VAL A 443 21.35 8.24 0.45
N VAL A 444 21.75 9.31 -0.21
CA VAL A 444 21.09 9.81 -1.42
C VAL A 444 21.94 9.38 -2.61
N SER A 445 21.31 8.72 -3.59
CA SER A 445 21.94 8.41 -4.87
C SER A 445 21.47 9.36 -5.95
N LEU A 446 22.40 9.81 -6.77
CA LEU A 446 22.15 10.54 -8.01
C LEU A 446 22.80 9.76 -9.16
N VAL A 447 21.98 9.36 -10.13
CA VAL A 447 22.43 8.81 -11.40
C VAL A 447 22.34 9.92 -12.44
N LEU A 448 23.46 10.28 -13.04
CA LEU A 448 23.59 11.46 -13.91
C LEU A 448 24.06 11.05 -15.31
N CYS A 449 23.39 11.52 -16.36
CA CYS A 449 23.82 11.28 -17.73
C CYS A 449 25.16 11.98 -18.00
N ARG A 450 26.12 11.28 -18.63
CA ARG A 450 27.43 11.86 -18.99
C ARG A 450 27.33 12.90 -20.09
N ASP A 451 26.43 12.67 -21.04
CA ASP A 451 26.21 13.59 -22.15
C ASP A 451 25.05 14.53 -21.82
N ALA A 452 25.41 15.66 -21.22
CA ALA A 452 24.47 16.73 -20.87
C ALA A 452 23.81 17.39 -22.09
N ALA A 453 24.35 17.18 -23.31
CA ALA A 453 23.76 17.68 -24.54
C ALA A 453 22.82 16.66 -25.22
N SER A 454 22.79 15.42 -24.73
CA SER A 454 21.94 14.37 -25.30
C SER A 454 20.46 14.58 -24.96
N ALA A 455 19.58 13.98 -25.76
CA ALA A 455 18.15 13.89 -25.46
C ALA A 455 17.81 12.81 -24.43
N ALA A 456 18.81 12.15 -23.84
CA ALA A 456 18.58 11.15 -22.81
C ALA A 456 18.09 11.81 -21.50
N PRO A 457 17.29 11.09 -20.69
CA PRO A 457 16.93 11.55 -19.36
C PRO A 457 18.16 11.89 -18.51
N GLN A 458 18.17 13.08 -17.90
CA GLN A 458 19.41 13.63 -17.35
C GLN A 458 19.75 13.17 -15.95
N ALA A 459 18.79 13.12 -15.02
CA ALA A 459 19.07 12.78 -13.64
C ALA A 459 17.99 11.91 -13.00
N PHE A 460 18.42 10.95 -12.18
CA PHE A 460 17.55 10.10 -11.36
C PHE A 460 18.02 10.11 -9.91
N PHE A 461 17.05 10.17 -9.00
CA PHE A 461 17.32 10.24 -7.58
C PHE A 461 16.65 9.08 -6.87
N ALA A 462 17.31 8.61 -5.83
CA ALA A 462 16.73 7.72 -4.85
C ALA A 462 17.43 7.89 -3.51
N ALA A 463 16.94 7.20 -2.49
CA ALA A 463 17.62 7.14 -1.22
C ALA A 463 17.49 5.75 -0.58
N GLY A 464 18.27 5.54 0.47
CA GLY A 464 18.22 4.35 1.29
C GLY A 464 18.63 4.70 2.70
N ALA A 465 17.92 4.20 3.71
CA ALA A 465 18.36 4.27 5.10
C ALA A 465 18.37 2.91 5.79
N HIS A 466 19.47 2.60 6.49
CA HIS A 466 19.61 1.36 7.23
C HIS A 466 20.77 1.45 8.25
N PRO A 467 20.68 0.80 9.43
CA PRO A 467 21.79 0.74 10.39
C PRO A 467 23.08 0.11 9.84
N ASP A 468 22.96 -0.76 8.84
CA ASP A 468 24.06 -1.19 7.99
C ASP A 468 24.18 -0.27 6.77
N PRO A 469 25.25 0.55 6.67
CA PRO A 469 25.43 1.46 5.55
C PRO A 469 25.49 0.76 4.19
N ARG A 470 25.92 -0.50 4.13
CA ARG A 470 25.96 -1.26 2.88
C ARG A 470 24.56 -1.52 2.34
N GLU A 471 23.60 -1.84 3.21
CA GLU A 471 22.20 -1.99 2.82
C GLU A 471 21.57 -0.65 2.43
N ALA A 472 21.92 0.44 3.12
CA ALA A 472 21.48 1.79 2.74
C ALA A 472 21.98 2.18 1.33
N ILE A 473 23.26 1.95 1.04
CA ILE A 473 23.84 2.16 -0.30
C ILE A 473 23.15 1.26 -1.32
N ARG A 474 23.01 -0.04 -1.03
CA ARG A 474 22.38 -0.99 -1.95
C ARG A 474 20.96 -0.57 -2.29
N SER A 475 20.14 -0.19 -1.31
CA SER A 475 18.76 0.25 -1.53
C SER A 475 18.72 1.46 -2.46
N ALA A 476 19.51 2.50 -2.16
CA ALA A 476 19.59 3.72 -2.98
C ALA A 476 20.01 3.41 -4.43
N VAL A 477 21.08 2.63 -4.62
CA VAL A 477 21.59 2.26 -5.96
C VAL A 477 20.55 1.47 -6.75
N VAL A 478 19.97 0.43 -6.15
CA VAL A 478 18.98 -0.43 -6.82
C VAL A 478 17.74 0.38 -7.19
N GLU A 479 17.32 1.36 -6.36
CA GLU A 479 16.19 2.24 -6.71
C GLU A 479 16.53 3.10 -7.92
N ALA A 480 17.66 3.80 -7.89
CA ALA A 480 18.03 4.70 -8.97
C ALA A 480 18.20 3.98 -10.31
N VAL A 481 18.81 2.78 -10.32
CA VAL A 481 18.97 1.97 -11.55
C VAL A 481 17.62 1.51 -12.10
N VAL A 482 16.68 1.13 -11.24
CA VAL A 482 15.31 0.76 -11.67
C VAL A 482 14.58 1.98 -12.25
N SER A 483 14.77 3.18 -11.68
CA SER A 483 14.19 4.42 -12.21
C SER A 483 14.67 4.76 -13.63
N VAL A 484 15.94 4.49 -13.96
CA VAL A 484 16.46 4.63 -15.34
C VAL A 484 15.64 3.78 -16.32
N GLY A 485 15.38 2.51 -15.98
CA GLY A 485 14.56 1.60 -16.79
C GLY A 485 13.10 2.04 -16.88
N ALA A 486 12.51 2.49 -15.76
CA ALA A 486 11.11 2.93 -15.68
C ALA A 486 10.83 4.15 -16.57
N VAL A 487 11.74 5.12 -16.61
CA VAL A 487 11.59 6.30 -17.48
C VAL A 487 11.76 5.93 -18.94
N ALA A 488 12.66 5.00 -19.28
CA ALA A 488 12.77 4.49 -20.65
C ALA A 488 11.47 3.79 -21.11
N GLU A 489 10.80 3.05 -20.23
CA GLU A 489 9.48 2.46 -20.51
C GLU A 489 8.38 3.53 -20.63
N THR A 490 8.41 4.55 -19.78
CA THR A 490 7.47 5.69 -19.85
C THR A 490 7.62 6.43 -21.18
N ALA A 491 8.84 6.64 -21.67
CA ALA A 491 9.10 7.24 -22.97
C ALA A 491 8.45 6.45 -24.12
N ARG A 492 8.38 5.12 -24.01
CA ARG A 492 7.74 4.25 -25.01
C ARG A 492 6.23 4.21 -24.91
N THR A 493 5.69 4.08 -23.70
CA THR A 493 4.27 3.77 -23.46
C THR A 493 3.42 5.00 -23.19
N SER A 494 4.03 6.09 -22.73
CA SER A 494 3.35 7.32 -22.33
C SER A 494 4.26 8.54 -22.62
N PRO A 495 4.69 8.75 -23.88
CA PRO A 495 5.66 9.80 -24.24
C PRO A 495 5.23 11.20 -23.80
N GLY A 496 3.92 11.48 -23.75
CA GLY A 496 3.39 12.77 -23.29
C GLY A 496 3.72 13.10 -21.82
N LYS A 497 4.07 12.12 -20.98
CA LYS A 497 4.54 12.37 -19.61
C LYS A 497 5.94 13.01 -19.60
N LEU A 498 6.75 12.74 -20.63
CA LEU A 498 8.09 13.28 -20.82
C LEU A 498 8.14 14.37 -21.90
N ASP A 499 6.98 14.95 -22.23
CA ASP A 499 6.90 16.07 -23.17
C ASP A 499 7.74 17.25 -22.65
N ARG A 500 8.72 17.67 -23.45
CA ARG A 500 9.70 18.67 -23.01
C ARG A 500 9.05 20.01 -22.67
N ASP A 501 8.10 20.49 -23.47
CA ASP A 501 7.46 21.79 -23.26
C ASP A 501 6.65 21.77 -21.95
N ARG A 502 5.98 20.66 -21.65
CA ARG A 502 5.34 20.42 -20.35
C ARG A 502 6.32 20.47 -19.19
N LEU A 503 7.44 19.77 -19.28
CA LEU A 503 8.44 19.73 -18.21
C LEU A 503 9.11 21.10 -18.01
N LEU A 504 9.34 21.87 -19.07
CA LEU A 504 9.87 23.24 -18.97
C LEU A 504 8.89 24.16 -18.24
N ARG A 505 7.59 24.05 -18.51
CA ARG A 505 6.58 24.81 -17.74
C ARG A 505 6.60 24.44 -16.25
N MET A 506 6.78 23.16 -15.92
CA MET A 506 6.94 22.73 -14.52
C MET A 506 8.23 23.24 -13.86
N LEU A 507 9.29 23.44 -14.66
CA LEU A 507 10.53 24.03 -14.19
C LEU A 507 10.34 25.51 -13.84
N ASP A 508 9.64 26.25 -14.70
CA ASP A 508 9.39 27.68 -14.53
C ASP A 508 8.27 27.97 -13.50
N GLU A 509 7.25 27.11 -13.47
CA GLU A 509 6.07 27.20 -12.61
C GLU A 509 5.89 25.90 -11.81
N PRO A 510 6.58 25.79 -10.65
CA PRO A 510 6.57 24.59 -9.82
C PRO A 510 5.20 24.03 -9.42
N ARG A 511 4.14 24.87 -9.36
CA ARG A 511 2.79 24.40 -9.01
C ARG A 511 2.20 23.44 -10.05
N GLU A 512 2.72 23.43 -11.29
CA GLU A 512 2.29 22.47 -12.32
C GLU A 512 2.76 21.04 -12.02
N VAL A 513 3.75 20.85 -11.13
CA VAL A 513 4.11 19.52 -10.62
C VAL A 513 3.02 19.06 -9.67
N VAL A 514 2.18 18.11 -10.10
CA VAL A 514 0.97 17.69 -9.35
C VAL A 514 0.92 16.21 -9.01
N SER A 515 1.75 15.36 -9.65
CA SER A 515 1.83 13.92 -9.36
C SER A 515 3.23 13.45 -9.00
N MET A 516 3.33 12.25 -8.44
CA MET A 516 4.59 11.55 -8.20
C MET A 516 5.42 11.39 -9.48
N GLU A 517 4.79 11.11 -10.62
CA GLU A 517 5.51 10.98 -11.88
C GLU A 517 6.05 12.33 -12.37
N ASP A 518 5.38 13.44 -12.08
CA ASP A 518 5.89 14.77 -12.42
C ASP A 518 7.16 15.12 -11.64
N HIS A 519 7.21 14.72 -10.36
CA HIS A 519 8.38 14.91 -9.51
C HIS A 519 9.62 14.22 -10.09
N THR A 520 9.48 13.06 -10.72
CA THR A 520 10.61 12.35 -11.35
C THR A 520 10.87 12.85 -12.77
N ALA A 521 9.82 13.00 -13.59
CA ALA A 521 9.92 13.41 -14.98
C ALA A 521 10.59 14.79 -15.14
N LEU A 522 10.35 15.74 -14.22
CA LEU A 522 10.96 17.06 -14.29
C LEU A 522 12.49 17.03 -14.35
N TYR A 523 13.12 16.08 -13.66
CA TYR A 523 14.57 15.98 -13.56
C TYR A 523 15.21 15.21 -14.71
N THR A 524 14.39 14.71 -15.65
CA THR A 524 14.91 14.21 -16.92
C THR A 524 15.38 15.34 -17.83
N LEU A 525 15.04 16.61 -17.53
CA LEU A 525 15.48 17.78 -18.26
C LEU A 525 16.93 18.20 -17.92
N PRO A 526 17.74 18.62 -18.90
CA PRO A 526 19.05 19.24 -18.65
C PRO A 526 18.95 20.51 -17.79
N GLU A 527 17.92 21.32 -18.00
CA GLU A 527 17.74 22.60 -17.30
C GLU A 527 17.48 22.45 -15.80
N ALA A 528 16.95 21.30 -15.38
CA ALA A 528 16.70 21.00 -13.97
C ALA A 528 18.01 20.88 -13.15
N ARG A 529 19.18 20.80 -13.81
CA ARG A 529 20.51 20.75 -13.17
C ARG A 529 20.76 21.86 -12.16
N THR A 530 20.24 23.06 -12.45
CA THR A 530 20.32 24.21 -11.55
C THR A 530 19.73 23.95 -10.15
N ARG A 531 18.84 22.98 -10.01
CA ARG A 531 18.20 22.62 -8.72
C ARG A 531 19.00 21.63 -7.89
N TYR A 532 19.91 20.85 -8.49
CA TYR A 532 20.70 19.82 -7.80
C TYR A 532 22.21 20.03 -7.89
N ASP A 533 22.68 21.08 -8.55
CA ASP A 533 24.11 21.43 -8.62
C ASP A 533 24.76 21.61 -7.24
N PHE A 534 23.99 21.91 -6.19
CA PHE A 534 24.51 22.00 -4.81
C PHE A 534 25.06 20.67 -4.27
N LEU A 535 24.64 19.52 -4.83
CA LEU A 535 25.19 18.20 -4.47
C LEU A 535 26.53 17.94 -5.18
N LEU A 536 26.69 18.49 -6.38
CA LEU A 536 27.88 18.33 -7.21
C LEU A 536 28.96 19.38 -6.86
N ALA A 537 28.53 20.59 -6.54
CA ALA A 537 29.42 21.69 -6.18
C ALA A 537 30.00 21.47 -4.79
N GLY A 538 31.32 21.29 -4.71
CA GLY A 538 32.03 21.18 -3.43
C GLY A 538 31.93 19.80 -2.77
N SER A 539 31.42 18.78 -3.48
CA SER A 539 31.66 17.40 -3.06
C SER A 539 33.16 17.12 -3.21
N GLY A 540 33.83 16.90 -2.08
CA GLY A 540 35.20 16.39 -2.08
C GLY A 540 35.28 15.01 -2.73
N PRO A 541 36.48 14.42 -2.86
CA PRO A 541 36.62 13.08 -3.42
C PRO A 541 35.78 12.06 -2.61
N PRO A 542 35.25 11.01 -3.26
CA PRO A 542 34.42 10.02 -2.61
C PRO A 542 35.21 9.35 -1.48
N LEU A 543 34.59 9.28 -0.29
CA LEU A 543 35.17 8.64 0.88
C LEU A 543 34.73 7.18 0.97
N PRO A 544 35.62 6.24 1.36
CA PRO A 544 35.19 4.89 1.72
C PRO A 544 34.10 4.94 2.80
N TRP A 545 33.04 4.16 2.64
CA TRP A 545 31.90 4.17 3.55
C TRP A 545 32.29 3.90 5.02
N GLN A 546 33.35 3.15 5.27
CA GLN A 546 33.88 2.89 6.62
C GLN A 546 34.44 4.15 7.29
N ARG A 547 34.90 5.14 6.51
CA ARG A 547 35.35 6.44 7.05
C ARG A 547 34.18 7.37 7.34
N VAL A 548 33.11 7.25 6.56
CA VAL A 548 31.88 8.04 6.73
C VAL A 548 31.10 7.55 7.96
N TRP A 549 30.95 6.24 8.11
CA TRP A 549 30.26 5.62 9.25
C TRP A 549 31.21 4.66 10.01
N PRO A 550 32.15 5.20 10.80
CA PRO A 550 33.13 4.37 11.53
C PRO A 550 32.44 3.48 12.57
N GLY A 551 32.80 2.19 12.56
CA GLY A 551 32.26 1.19 13.49
C GLY A 551 30.87 0.66 13.13
N SER A 552 30.34 1.00 11.95
CA SER A 552 29.15 0.39 11.36
C SER A 552 29.53 -0.72 10.36
N PRO A 553 28.65 -1.72 10.12
CA PRO A 553 27.47 -2.04 10.92
C PRO A 553 27.83 -2.58 12.30
N ARG A 554 27.02 -2.24 13.31
CA ARG A 554 27.05 -2.92 14.61
C ARG A 554 26.17 -4.16 14.53
N PRO A 555 26.61 -5.34 15.01
CA PRO A 555 25.76 -6.53 15.04
C PRO A 555 24.49 -6.30 15.86
N VAL A 556 23.33 -6.55 15.26
CA VAL A 556 22.03 -6.39 15.92
C VAL A 556 21.56 -7.74 16.43
N ARG A 557 21.51 -7.93 17.75
CA ARG A 557 21.07 -9.21 18.32
C ARG A 557 19.55 -9.32 18.49
N ASP A 558 18.87 -8.19 18.58
CA ASP A 558 17.46 -8.11 18.92
C ASP A 558 16.79 -6.89 18.26
N LEU A 559 15.71 -7.10 17.51
CA LEU A 559 14.99 -6.03 16.82
C LEU A 559 14.21 -5.13 17.79
N GLY A 560 13.68 -5.67 18.88
CA GLY A 560 12.96 -4.91 19.89
C GLY A 560 13.88 -3.91 20.60
N ALA A 561 15.11 -4.34 20.92
CA ALA A 561 16.14 -3.47 21.46
C ALA A 561 16.55 -2.36 20.48
N LEU A 562 16.75 -2.70 19.20
CA LEU A 562 17.09 -1.72 18.17
C LEU A 562 15.98 -0.69 17.93
N LEU A 563 14.71 -1.13 17.96
CA LEU A 563 13.56 -0.24 17.87
C LEU A 563 13.53 0.73 19.06
N ALA A 564 13.69 0.23 20.29
CA ALA A 564 13.73 1.07 21.48
C ALA A 564 14.88 2.10 21.43
N GLU A 565 16.08 1.68 21.03
CA GLU A 565 17.24 2.57 20.88
C GLU A 565 17.00 3.65 19.80
N THR A 566 16.44 3.26 18.66
CA THR A 566 16.18 4.19 17.55
C THR A 566 15.08 5.18 17.90
N ALA A 567 13.98 4.71 18.51
CA ALA A 567 12.93 5.59 19.01
C ALA A 567 13.44 6.56 20.09
N ALA A 568 14.29 6.08 21.02
CA ALA A 568 14.89 6.93 22.05
C ALA A 568 15.75 8.05 21.45
N ARG A 569 16.49 7.79 20.36
CA ARG A 569 17.27 8.82 19.65
C ARG A 569 16.36 9.90 19.04
N VAL A 570 15.26 9.50 18.42
CA VAL A 570 14.26 10.46 17.88
C VAL A 570 13.64 11.30 19.01
N VAL A 571 13.36 10.69 20.16
CA VAL A 571 12.85 11.38 21.35
C VAL A 571 13.88 12.36 21.92
N GLN A 572 15.15 11.97 21.99
CA GLN A 572 16.24 12.85 22.40
C GLN A 572 16.45 14.03 21.44
N ALA A 573 16.13 13.86 20.16
CA ALA A 573 16.12 14.93 19.17
C ALA A 573 14.89 15.87 19.30
N GLY A 574 13.99 15.62 20.26
CA GLY A 574 12.85 16.49 20.58
C GLY A 574 11.57 16.19 19.80
N MET A 575 11.48 15.05 19.13
CA MET A 575 10.26 14.56 18.46
C MET A 575 9.65 13.38 19.22
N ASP A 576 8.51 12.90 18.75
CA ASP A 576 7.94 11.64 19.24
C ASP A 576 7.92 10.62 18.10
N VAL A 577 7.83 9.33 18.42
CA VAL A 577 7.56 8.26 17.46
C VAL A 577 6.20 7.68 17.80
N VAL A 578 5.21 7.98 16.96
CA VAL A 578 3.86 7.44 17.07
C VAL A 578 3.68 6.41 15.97
N PHE A 579 3.18 5.22 16.27
CA PHE A 579 2.83 4.26 15.22
C PHE A 579 1.43 3.69 15.39
N VAL A 580 0.76 3.48 14.26
CA VAL A 580 -0.57 2.87 14.18
C VAL A 580 -0.41 1.45 13.65
N ASP A 581 -0.95 0.46 14.38
CA ASP A 581 -1.03 -0.92 13.90
C ASP A 581 -2.08 -1.04 12.79
N GLN A 582 -1.63 -1.38 11.58
CA GLN A 582 -2.44 -1.52 10.38
C GLN A 582 -2.66 -2.99 9.99
N SER A 583 -2.29 -3.94 10.86
CA SER A 583 -2.36 -5.37 10.56
C SER A 583 -3.78 -5.80 10.19
N ASP A 584 -3.92 -6.42 9.01
CA ASP A 584 -5.15 -7.10 8.60
C ASP A 584 -5.20 -8.48 9.29
N PRO A 585 -6.24 -8.79 10.10
CA PRO A 585 -6.37 -10.07 10.79
C PRO A 585 -6.29 -11.26 9.84
N VAL A 586 -6.83 -11.15 8.62
CA VAL A 586 -6.81 -12.25 7.64
C VAL A 586 -5.39 -12.54 7.17
N VAL A 587 -4.60 -11.49 6.92
CA VAL A 587 -3.19 -11.62 6.49
C VAL A 587 -2.32 -12.07 7.67
N ARG A 588 -2.52 -11.48 8.85
CA ARG A 588 -1.79 -11.83 10.07
C ARG A 588 -2.01 -13.29 10.44
N ASP A 589 -3.24 -13.77 10.44
CA ASP A 589 -3.54 -15.13 10.88
C ASP A 589 -3.05 -16.17 9.84
N ALA A 590 -3.01 -15.80 8.55
CA ALA A 590 -2.53 -16.69 7.48
C ALA A 590 -1.01 -16.71 7.31
N LEU A 591 -0.34 -15.57 7.52
CA LEU A 591 1.08 -15.39 7.17
C LEU A 591 1.96 -14.95 8.35
N GLY A 592 1.39 -14.60 9.50
CA GLY A 592 2.12 -14.01 10.63
C GLY A 592 2.66 -12.61 10.33
N LEU A 593 2.10 -11.91 9.33
CA LEU A 593 2.55 -10.58 8.93
C LEU A 593 1.81 -9.47 9.66
N HIS A 594 2.59 -8.49 10.08
CA HIS A 594 2.15 -7.27 10.71
C HIS A 594 2.46 -6.08 9.80
N ALA A 595 1.59 -5.07 9.84
CA ALA A 595 1.79 -3.82 9.13
C ALA A 595 1.62 -2.65 10.10
N ALA A 596 2.38 -1.58 9.90
CA ALA A 596 2.28 -0.37 10.71
C ALA A 596 2.52 0.88 9.87
N LYS A 597 1.91 1.99 10.28
CA LYS A 597 2.28 3.34 9.84
C LYS A 597 3.00 4.04 10.96
N VAL A 598 4.22 4.50 10.72
CA VAL A 598 5.04 5.28 11.63
C VAL A 598 4.91 6.77 11.29
N LEU A 599 4.69 7.56 12.32
CA LEU A 599 4.48 9.00 12.28
C LEU A 599 5.46 9.64 13.27
N VAL A 600 6.27 10.57 12.80
CA VAL A 600 7.21 11.32 13.65
C VAL A 600 6.81 12.80 13.61
N PRO A 601 5.97 13.29 14.55
CA PRO A 601 5.55 14.67 14.57
C PRO A 601 6.76 15.59 14.73
N GLY A 602 7.05 16.36 13.68
CA GLY A 602 8.20 17.24 13.55
C GLY A 602 9.16 16.85 12.44
N ALA A 603 9.10 15.61 11.92
CA ALA A 603 9.83 15.17 10.71
C ALA A 603 9.24 15.79 9.44
N LEU A 604 10.05 15.91 8.38
CA LEU A 604 9.58 16.33 7.07
C LEU A 604 8.79 15.20 6.38
N PRO A 605 7.51 15.41 6.04
CA PRO A 605 6.71 14.40 5.36
C PRO A 605 6.98 14.39 3.84
N MET A 606 7.06 13.20 3.25
CA MET A 606 7.10 13.03 1.80
C MET A 606 5.71 13.24 1.20
N THR A 607 5.58 14.23 0.33
CA THR A 607 4.32 14.65 -0.30
C THR A 607 4.51 14.84 -1.79
N PHE A 608 3.58 14.34 -2.60
CA PHE A 608 3.62 14.53 -4.04
C PHE A 608 2.69 15.66 -4.48
N GLY A 609 3.13 16.40 -5.48
CA GLY A 609 2.57 17.66 -5.95
C GLY A 609 3.14 18.84 -5.14
N HIS A 610 3.70 19.83 -5.84
CA HIS A 610 4.46 20.91 -5.22
C HIS A 610 3.63 21.72 -4.21
N VAL A 611 2.36 21.97 -4.52
CA VAL A 611 1.42 22.70 -3.64
C VAL A 611 1.11 21.94 -2.35
N HIS A 612 1.36 20.63 -2.31
CA HIS A 612 1.10 19.78 -1.15
C HIS A 612 2.28 19.65 -0.19
N ARG A 613 3.39 20.36 -0.44
CA ARG A 613 4.52 20.36 0.49
C ARG A 613 4.10 20.90 1.87
N ARG A 614 4.48 20.15 2.91
CA ARG A 614 4.28 20.56 4.31
C ARG A 614 5.63 20.86 4.94
N THR A 615 6.08 22.10 4.78
CA THR A 615 7.39 22.57 5.25
C THR A 615 7.29 23.63 6.35
N ARG A 616 6.11 24.22 6.57
CA ARG A 616 5.87 25.20 7.63
C ARG A 616 5.72 24.52 8.99
N GLY A 617 6.18 25.16 10.06
CA GLY A 617 6.05 24.63 11.42
C GLY A 617 7.02 23.49 11.75
N LEU A 618 8.05 23.29 10.92
CA LEU A 618 9.09 22.27 11.09
C LEU A 618 10.46 22.91 11.33
N PRO A 619 10.82 23.31 12.57
CA PRO A 619 12.10 23.97 12.87
C PRO A 619 13.32 23.15 12.44
N ARG A 620 13.23 21.82 12.44
CA ARG A 620 14.33 20.92 12.08
C ARG A 620 14.87 21.17 10.67
N LEU A 621 14.03 21.61 9.73
CA LEU A 621 14.44 21.98 8.38
C LEU A 621 15.47 23.12 8.38
N LEU A 622 15.43 23.98 9.40
CA LEU A 622 16.38 25.09 9.57
C LEU A 622 17.51 24.70 10.54
N ASP A 623 17.17 24.03 11.63
CA ASP A 623 18.09 23.83 12.75
C ASP A 623 19.09 22.69 12.52
N VAL A 624 18.65 21.58 11.92
CA VAL A 624 19.48 20.37 11.81
C VAL A 624 20.64 20.56 10.83
N PRO A 625 20.47 21.07 9.59
CA PRO A 625 21.59 21.26 8.68
C PRO A 625 22.69 22.17 9.26
N TRP A 626 22.28 23.22 10.00
CA TRP A 626 23.19 24.11 10.70
C TRP A 626 23.89 23.44 11.89
N ARG A 627 23.15 22.74 12.76
CA ARG A 627 23.72 22.01 13.91
C ARG A 627 24.68 20.91 13.50
N LEU A 628 24.44 20.25 12.37
CA LEU A 628 25.34 19.26 11.78
C LEU A 628 26.58 19.90 11.09
N GLY A 629 26.69 21.24 11.08
CA GLY A 629 27.80 21.96 10.46
C GLY A 629 27.78 21.90 8.93
N ARG A 630 26.69 21.45 8.31
CA ARG A 630 26.57 21.38 6.85
C ARG A 630 26.24 22.73 6.22
N LEU A 631 25.62 23.63 6.99
CA LEU A 631 25.43 25.03 6.63
C LEU A 631 26.21 25.95 7.59
N PRO A 632 26.82 27.04 7.11
CA PRO A 632 27.62 27.94 7.93
C PRO A 632 26.79 28.76 8.92
N ALA A 633 25.49 28.93 8.66
CA ALA A 633 24.55 29.63 9.52
C ALA A 633 23.16 29.00 9.41
N ARG A 634 22.32 29.24 10.42
CA ARG A 634 20.92 28.83 10.42
C ARG A 634 20.16 29.56 9.29
N PRO A 635 19.59 28.85 8.30
CA PRO A 635 18.83 29.48 7.23
C PRO A 635 17.53 30.10 7.75
N ARG A 636 17.02 31.09 7.02
CA ARG A 636 15.66 31.59 7.22
C ARG A 636 14.72 30.85 6.27
N TYR A 637 13.51 30.55 6.74
CA TYR A 637 12.53 29.81 5.94
C TYR A 637 12.27 30.42 4.56
N GLN A 638 12.20 31.75 4.49
CA GLN A 638 11.96 32.50 3.24
C GLN A 638 13.10 32.42 2.22
N ASP A 639 14.30 31.99 2.64
CA ASP A 639 15.47 31.84 1.77
C ASP A 639 15.63 30.38 1.28
N LEU A 640 14.77 29.46 1.73
CA LEU A 640 14.80 28.07 1.28
C LEU A 640 14.33 27.98 -0.17
N ALA A 641 14.95 27.09 -0.95
CA ALA A 641 14.61 26.93 -2.37
C ALA A 641 13.21 26.35 -2.58
N LEU A 642 12.83 25.38 -1.73
CA LEU A 642 11.53 24.70 -1.75
C LEU A 642 11.11 24.13 -3.12
N ASP A 643 12.07 23.87 -4.02
CA ASP A 643 11.82 23.26 -5.33
C ASP A 643 11.13 21.90 -5.18
N PRO A 644 10.22 21.50 -6.10
CA PRO A 644 9.66 20.16 -6.15
C PRO A 644 10.77 19.10 -6.06
N HIS A 645 10.71 18.18 -5.10
CA HIS A 645 11.79 17.21 -4.93
C HIS A 645 11.81 16.15 -6.06
N PRO A 646 12.97 15.54 -6.38
CA PRO A 646 13.05 14.53 -7.44
C PRO A 646 12.71 13.09 -6.98
N PHE A 647 12.35 12.90 -5.71
CA PHE A 647 12.11 11.55 -5.17
C PHE A 647 10.96 10.83 -5.90
N PRO A 648 11.15 9.55 -6.34
CA PRO A 648 10.14 8.73 -6.99
C PRO A 648 8.98 8.22 -6.12
#